data_AF-A0AAW3BND3-F1
#
_entry.id   AF-A0AAW3BND3-F1
#
_cell.length_a   1.000
_cell.length_b   1.000
_cell.length_c   1.000
_cell.angle_alpha   90.00
_cell.angle_beta   90.00
_cell.angle_gamma   90.00
#
_symmetry.space_group_name_H-M   'P 1'
#
loop_
_entity.id
_entity.type
_entity.pdbx_description
1 polymer ?
#
loop_
_entity_poly.entity_id
_entity_poly.type
_entity_poly.pdbx_seq_one_letter_code
_entity_poly.pdbx_strand_id
1 'polypeptide(L)'
;MSSVEEIDSLAESMYTNPDPEARRHAQERLTALTQENADVAPLEAIFARSSNQYTLMFVSQGIVTWLRANRKWLSNEQRFEVVVNMCGTCVQRVSLAGAPRHVTVALVNAYAKLTKLCFEKGVFLVEAIAFALQMLHDASSSYAKIVAHNGGCGTAAGSHGSTNDKASVAGSSNGGAPSSSAMCGGASSTTANSGGGSAASSDGSPLGYSIIRHSRFAPTGYRNEEERHTAHYVSLLLLTTLVNEFSKYDSAKSQTYMNFSTHRRCSNNFRDECMLDIFVASVAELEGINGASLMALEVTEFVRDCLTYDFMAIMVDETEEALSAQFPSLWKGVLLAPHTWDVLWGQHATLPYPHCATLLTGLTSMCGVRRTFFESTEERVQYLNGALTHLVHTMQLTDGRLKVPHYVTVLAEACYRFVSPFGYRDLHLSSVFQSWVSAVRAMSLDVFRIPFGQSGSFTTATTLLNFWSRLATSRRMYSMSEESAKDLELISPELVMCFFESRVHVGGGSGQQGSLHRGTNTASGDLEEMEYSMELDEDFEATMESILAQSDAVATLALLEHTEAMRMLANYVHSGLGSNVLTSPSATTWLFYLAGGLVRHVLSAVEEPAVEACSSFFVFCVDCANHRHSGAAAMPSSSLCSSYVERALLHFLTMVQSVLSSSRLHEALSTVVTNVFQSRMALFQFILNNIGRNLIRGVTGNRTADEETAHIIRESIELIRNACMDIPHSMLAELHLKLPPVVELPLAQSFQTYKLRTNLSAVLWRLLSVTPCVQANLKVFLQPIELCMQSTLSGGNDALFTAGWMRDLRGVVLALRDSADGLSDFVEWVCDHASSFHEVLHRPVAQHSIVIVSFLRFLEELVSQMGGRCTLPCCTAHSSCGLMLFKHMCTLMQNIIEQCITDEHIQHVSSIGGGGMVDGAYDMMLKPLALSLSVLRRSIQGGFVPLGAMAFYHDEAYDNILLGLLRMVGVFPFVYFREYPKVPYAVVNMLRTVTEEFAYRPLMSLDAGELEKLISFVVYLCEDVDTQTGTLLHGLSFLSFIAGLIREVKALSTQTVSPALEARPHGTPPPSPMQLPSFYASPSGRLSGTPGSLGGRSGGGAGGRSGGGASAPRVTRLAREALARTLEPFNSLWERLISVAMNVIVCQDRALSVSCAVVYPIFEVHPPFWYSFVENFVRTYPERKQPMVGEALSALSHAAESQDKFFSEVFTFRQTMRNL
;
A
#
# COMPACT_ATOMS: atom_id res chain seq x y z
N MET A 1 -3.95 31.84 -35.76
CA MET A 1 -3.50 30.77 -36.68
C MET A 1 -4.59 30.67 -37.72
N SER A 2 -4.30 30.94 -38.99
CA SER A 2 -5.34 31.21 -40.00
C SER A 2 -5.62 30.05 -40.96
N SER A 3 -4.75 29.03 -41.03
CA SER A 3 -4.99 27.83 -41.84
C SER A 3 -4.46 26.54 -41.19
N VAL A 4 -5.01 25.40 -41.59
CA VAL A 4 -4.56 24.07 -41.14
C VAL A 4 -3.12 23.81 -41.59
N GLU A 5 -2.70 24.32 -42.76
CA GLU A 5 -1.31 24.16 -43.23
C GLU A 5 -0.31 24.89 -42.31
N GLU A 6 -0.67 26.05 -41.77
CA GLU A 6 0.15 26.77 -40.79
C GLU A 6 0.33 25.92 -39.52
N ILE A 7 -0.73 25.28 -39.05
CA ILE A 7 -0.71 24.42 -37.85
C ILE A 7 0.13 23.16 -38.10
N ASP A 8 -0.02 22.54 -39.27
CA ASP A 8 0.77 21.37 -39.67
C ASP A 8 2.27 21.70 -39.71
N SER A 9 2.65 22.85 -40.27
CA SER A 9 4.06 23.29 -40.30
C SER A 9 4.64 23.52 -38.90
N LEU A 10 3.82 24.02 -37.97
CA LEU A 10 4.23 24.26 -36.58
C LEU A 10 4.36 22.93 -35.82
N ALA A 11 3.46 21.98 -36.02
CA ALA A 11 3.55 20.66 -35.41
C ALA A 11 4.79 19.91 -35.88
N GLU A 12 5.09 19.94 -37.19
CA GLU A 12 6.34 19.40 -37.73
C GLU A 12 7.56 20.06 -37.09
N SER A 13 7.57 21.40 -37.00
CA SER A 13 8.67 22.13 -36.36
C SER A 13 8.82 21.76 -34.88
N MET A 14 7.74 21.51 -34.14
CA MET A 14 7.80 21.14 -32.73
C MET A 14 8.49 19.78 -32.51
N TYR A 15 8.21 18.79 -33.36
CA TYR A 15 8.74 17.43 -33.18
C TYR A 15 10.08 17.18 -33.91
N THR A 16 10.37 17.86 -35.02
CA THR A 16 11.49 17.51 -35.91
C THR A 16 12.60 18.55 -36.00
N ASN A 17 12.36 19.80 -35.57
CA ASN A 17 13.33 20.89 -35.78
C ASN A 17 14.57 20.71 -34.87
N PRO A 18 15.80 20.75 -35.42
CA PRO A 18 17.02 20.62 -34.64
C PRO A 18 17.25 21.79 -33.67
N ASP A 19 16.66 22.97 -33.93
CA ASP A 19 16.79 24.15 -33.05
C ASP A 19 15.83 24.08 -31.85
N PRO A 20 16.33 24.05 -30.59
CA PRO A 20 15.50 24.07 -29.39
C PRO A 20 14.62 25.32 -29.26
N GLU A 21 15.06 26.49 -29.74
CA GLU A 21 14.27 27.73 -29.63
C GLU A 21 13.07 27.72 -30.57
N ALA A 22 13.27 27.28 -31.82
CA ALA A 22 12.18 27.04 -32.76
C ALA A 22 11.17 26.00 -32.27
N ARG A 23 11.62 24.91 -31.61
CA ARG A 23 10.72 23.92 -31.01
C ARG A 23 9.86 24.51 -29.89
N ARG A 24 10.48 25.28 -28.98
CA ARG A 24 9.76 25.96 -27.88
C ARG A 24 8.74 26.96 -28.43
N HIS A 25 9.11 27.78 -29.41
CA HIS A 25 8.20 28.74 -30.04
C HIS A 25 7.01 28.03 -30.73
N ALA A 26 7.28 26.95 -31.47
CA ALA A 26 6.22 26.13 -32.08
C ALA A 26 5.28 25.53 -31.02
N GLN A 27 5.84 25.01 -29.92
CA GLN A 27 5.07 24.48 -28.80
C GLN A 27 4.20 25.55 -28.15
N GLU A 28 4.72 26.73 -27.84
CA GLU A 28 3.95 27.85 -27.26
C GLU A 28 2.75 28.23 -28.14
N ARG A 29 2.97 28.36 -29.46
CA ARG A 29 1.90 28.68 -30.41
C ARG A 29 0.84 27.58 -30.50
N LEU A 30 1.24 26.31 -30.53
CA LEU A 30 0.32 25.18 -30.57
C LEU A 30 -0.46 25.02 -29.27
N THR A 31 0.18 25.25 -28.12
CA THR A 31 -0.45 25.13 -26.79
C THR A 31 -1.63 26.10 -26.64
N ALA A 32 -1.61 27.25 -27.33
CA ALA A 32 -2.74 28.17 -27.36
C ALA A 32 -4.05 27.54 -27.90
N LEU A 33 -3.96 26.51 -28.75
CA LEU A 33 -5.14 25.80 -29.28
C LEU A 33 -5.82 24.91 -28.24
N THR A 34 -5.12 24.56 -27.16
CA THR A 34 -5.59 23.58 -26.15
C THR A 34 -5.77 24.21 -24.77
N GLN A 35 -5.61 25.54 -24.65
CA GLN A 35 -5.83 26.32 -23.44
C GLN A 35 -7.32 26.45 -23.07
N GLU A 36 -7.57 26.79 -21.80
CA GLU A 36 -8.91 27.06 -21.29
C GLU A 36 -9.54 28.26 -22.03
N ASN A 37 -10.78 28.11 -22.52
CA ASN A 37 -11.52 29.09 -23.35
C ASN A 37 -11.01 29.28 -24.80
N ALA A 38 -10.10 28.43 -25.30
CA ALA A 38 -9.76 28.44 -26.72
C ALA A 38 -10.98 28.07 -27.58
N ASP A 39 -11.12 28.72 -28.74
CA ASP A 39 -12.19 28.42 -29.71
C ASP A 39 -12.05 26.98 -30.25
N VAL A 40 -13.19 26.31 -30.45
CA VAL A 40 -13.23 24.93 -30.98
C VAL A 40 -13.05 24.89 -32.50
N ALA A 41 -13.37 25.99 -33.22
CA ALA A 41 -13.34 26.02 -34.68
C ALA A 41 -11.98 25.63 -35.31
N PRO A 42 -10.81 26.02 -34.76
CA PRO A 42 -9.52 25.53 -35.23
C PRO A 42 -9.35 24.02 -35.05
N LEU A 43 -9.81 23.46 -33.91
CA LEU A 43 -9.75 22.02 -33.65
C LEU A 43 -10.65 21.27 -34.63
N GLU A 44 -11.87 21.77 -34.87
CA GLU A 44 -12.81 21.23 -35.86
C GLU A 44 -12.19 21.20 -37.27
N ALA A 45 -11.57 22.28 -37.70
CA ALA A 45 -10.88 22.36 -38.99
C ALA A 45 -9.73 21.35 -39.11
N ILE A 46 -8.95 21.15 -38.03
CA ILE A 46 -7.86 20.16 -37.99
C ILE A 46 -8.42 18.74 -38.12
N PHE A 47 -9.39 18.36 -37.28
CA PHE A 47 -9.99 17.02 -37.31
C PHE A 47 -10.66 16.71 -38.66
N ALA A 48 -11.27 17.71 -39.29
CA ALA A 48 -11.89 17.56 -40.60
C ALA A 48 -10.90 17.42 -41.77
N ARG A 49 -9.74 18.11 -41.73
CA ARG A 49 -8.90 18.29 -42.94
C ARG A 49 -7.45 17.81 -42.82
N SER A 50 -6.82 17.85 -41.64
CA SER A 50 -5.40 17.52 -41.51
C SER A 50 -5.14 16.02 -41.70
N SER A 51 -4.03 15.68 -42.35
CA SER A 51 -3.49 14.31 -42.45
C SER A 51 -2.07 14.23 -41.85
N ASN A 52 -1.60 15.30 -41.19
CA ASN A 52 -0.26 15.37 -40.62
C ASN A 52 -0.17 14.57 -39.32
N GLN A 53 0.75 13.61 -39.25
CA GLN A 53 0.93 12.75 -38.08
C GLN A 53 1.25 13.54 -36.80
N TYR A 54 2.03 14.61 -36.91
CA TYR A 54 2.47 15.40 -35.76
C TYR A 54 1.33 16.27 -35.21
N THR A 55 0.53 16.87 -36.10
CA THR A 55 -0.66 17.65 -35.71
C THR A 55 -1.69 16.76 -35.04
N LEU A 56 -1.99 15.61 -35.64
CA LEU A 56 -2.98 14.67 -35.09
C LEU A 56 -2.53 14.10 -33.74
N MET A 57 -1.24 13.81 -33.57
CA MET A 57 -0.67 13.41 -32.28
C MET A 57 -0.82 14.50 -31.22
N PHE A 58 -0.43 15.74 -31.53
CA PHE A 58 -0.57 16.87 -30.61
C PHE A 58 -2.03 17.09 -30.20
N VAL A 59 -2.94 17.13 -31.18
CA VAL A 59 -4.36 17.40 -30.93
C VAL A 59 -5.05 16.24 -30.21
N SER A 60 -4.66 14.98 -30.45
CA SER A 60 -5.23 13.82 -29.73
C SER A 60 -5.05 13.91 -28.21
N GLN A 61 -3.94 14.48 -27.73
CA GLN A 61 -3.69 14.74 -26.32
C GLN A 61 -4.31 16.07 -25.87
N GLY A 62 -4.19 17.09 -26.71
CA GLY A 62 -4.69 18.45 -26.47
C GLY A 62 -6.20 18.54 -26.28
N ILE A 63 -6.98 17.80 -27.06
CA ILE A 63 -8.45 17.84 -27.05
C ILE A 63 -9.02 17.34 -25.71
N VAL A 64 -8.37 16.36 -25.07
CA VAL A 64 -8.79 15.83 -23.76
C VAL A 64 -8.64 16.89 -22.68
N THR A 65 -7.52 17.61 -22.69
CA THR A 65 -7.24 18.72 -21.77
C THR A 65 -8.19 19.89 -22.02
N TRP A 66 -8.36 20.29 -23.28
CA TRP A 66 -9.27 21.37 -23.68
C TRP A 66 -10.72 21.05 -23.28
N LEU A 67 -11.21 19.85 -23.59
CA LEU A 67 -12.59 19.49 -23.30
C LEU A 67 -12.83 19.40 -21.80
N ARG A 68 -11.88 18.90 -21.01
CA ARG A 68 -11.97 18.91 -19.54
C ARG A 68 -12.16 20.32 -18.99
N ALA A 69 -11.43 21.29 -19.51
CA ALA A 69 -11.47 22.68 -19.06
C ALA A 69 -12.79 23.37 -19.47
N ASN A 70 -13.31 23.05 -20.66
CA ASN A 70 -14.49 23.71 -21.23
C ASN A 70 -15.82 22.94 -21.03
N ARG A 71 -15.80 21.70 -20.55
CA ARG A 71 -16.98 20.80 -20.49
C ARG A 71 -18.21 21.42 -19.84
N LYS A 72 -18.03 22.20 -18.78
CA LYS A 72 -19.14 22.77 -17.99
C LYS A 72 -19.98 23.75 -18.81
N TRP A 73 -19.41 24.32 -19.86
CA TRP A 73 -20.01 25.36 -20.69
C TRP A 73 -20.60 24.82 -22.00
N LEU A 74 -20.35 23.55 -22.34
CA LEU A 74 -20.86 22.89 -23.53
C LEU A 74 -22.14 22.12 -23.22
N SER A 75 -23.13 22.20 -24.10
CA SER A 75 -24.31 21.33 -24.07
C SER A 75 -23.93 19.87 -24.37
N ASN A 76 -24.80 18.92 -24.01
CA ASN A 76 -24.53 17.51 -24.34
C ASN A 76 -24.46 17.25 -25.86
N GLU A 77 -25.21 18.02 -26.66
CA GLU A 77 -25.15 17.97 -28.13
C GLU A 77 -23.81 18.49 -28.66
N GLN A 78 -23.30 19.61 -28.13
CA GLN A 78 -21.99 20.13 -28.50
C GLN A 78 -20.85 19.20 -28.07
N ARG A 79 -20.98 18.55 -26.91
CA ARG A 79 -20.03 17.50 -26.48
C ARG A 79 -20.08 16.32 -27.46
N PHE A 80 -21.26 15.89 -27.87
CA PHE A 80 -21.44 14.82 -28.84
C PHE A 80 -20.81 15.16 -30.20
N GLU A 81 -20.98 16.40 -30.66
CA GLU A 81 -20.33 16.90 -31.87
C GLU A 81 -18.80 16.79 -31.79
N VAL A 82 -18.20 17.19 -30.67
CA VAL A 82 -16.74 17.07 -30.47
C VAL A 82 -16.28 15.60 -30.40
N VAL A 83 -17.01 14.75 -29.67
CA VAL A 83 -16.60 13.35 -29.48
C VAL A 83 -16.78 12.53 -30.76
N VAL A 84 -17.99 12.52 -31.31
CA VAL A 84 -18.35 11.61 -32.40
C VAL A 84 -18.09 12.27 -33.76
N ASN A 85 -18.66 13.45 -34.00
CA ASN A 85 -18.62 14.08 -35.32
C ASN A 85 -17.22 14.62 -35.66
N MET A 86 -16.45 15.11 -34.68
CA MET A 86 -15.08 15.55 -34.91
C MET A 86 -14.07 14.42 -34.70
N CYS A 87 -13.92 13.90 -33.48
CA CYS A 87 -12.87 12.92 -33.19
C CYS A 87 -13.16 11.54 -33.83
N GLY A 88 -14.39 11.03 -33.71
CA GLY A 88 -14.79 9.74 -34.26
C GLY A 88 -14.68 9.67 -35.79
N THR A 89 -15.23 10.64 -36.52
CA THR A 89 -15.11 10.69 -37.98
C THR A 89 -13.66 10.90 -38.44
N CYS A 90 -12.85 11.65 -37.67
CA CYS A 90 -11.43 11.80 -37.95
C CYS A 90 -10.69 10.47 -37.82
N VAL A 91 -10.95 9.68 -36.76
CA VAL A 91 -10.38 8.33 -36.59
C VAL A 91 -10.66 7.48 -37.84
N GLN A 92 -11.91 7.45 -38.30
CA GLN A 92 -12.30 6.70 -39.48
C GLN A 92 -11.58 7.21 -40.74
N ARG A 93 -11.64 8.53 -41.00
CA ARG A 93 -11.04 9.17 -42.18
C ARG A 93 -9.55 8.92 -42.29
N VAL A 94 -8.78 9.20 -41.24
CA VAL A 94 -7.31 9.13 -41.30
C VAL A 94 -6.82 7.69 -41.35
N SER A 95 -7.53 6.77 -40.69
CA SER A 95 -7.18 5.35 -40.74
C SER A 95 -7.42 4.77 -42.13
N LEU A 96 -8.57 5.07 -42.76
CA LEU A 96 -8.84 4.69 -44.16
C LEU A 96 -7.87 5.32 -45.16
N ALA A 97 -7.29 6.48 -44.83
CA ALA A 97 -6.24 7.12 -45.63
C ALA A 97 -4.83 6.54 -45.40
N GLY A 98 -4.68 5.48 -44.58
CA GLY A 98 -3.40 4.82 -44.33
C GLY A 98 -2.51 5.52 -43.31
N ALA A 99 -3.08 6.22 -42.31
CA ALA A 99 -2.31 6.85 -41.25
C ALA A 99 -1.46 5.84 -40.43
N PRO A 100 -0.29 6.25 -39.90
CA PRO A 100 0.54 5.38 -39.07
C PRO A 100 -0.19 4.87 -37.81
N ARG A 101 0.08 3.62 -37.41
CA ARG A 101 -0.58 2.95 -36.26
C ARG A 101 -0.57 3.78 -34.97
N HIS A 102 0.54 4.45 -34.66
CA HIS A 102 0.66 5.25 -33.45
C HIS A 102 -0.30 6.46 -33.43
N VAL A 103 -0.60 7.05 -34.59
CA VAL A 103 -1.56 8.16 -34.74
C VAL A 103 -2.98 7.65 -34.53
N THR A 104 -3.35 6.54 -35.19
CA THR A 104 -4.67 5.91 -35.03
C THR A 104 -4.91 5.53 -33.57
N VAL A 105 -3.95 4.87 -32.91
CA VAL A 105 -4.05 4.50 -31.49
C VAL A 105 -4.19 5.74 -30.60
N ALA A 106 -3.48 6.83 -30.88
CA ALA A 106 -3.61 8.07 -30.10
C ALA A 106 -5.00 8.70 -30.23
N LEU A 107 -5.55 8.76 -31.44
CA LEU A 107 -6.90 9.28 -31.69
C LEU A 107 -8.00 8.38 -31.10
N VAL A 108 -7.85 7.06 -31.19
CA VAL A 108 -8.77 6.10 -30.55
C VAL A 108 -8.75 6.24 -29.03
N ASN A 109 -7.58 6.39 -28.42
CA ASN A 109 -7.45 6.68 -26.99
C ASN A 109 -8.08 8.03 -26.61
N ALA A 110 -7.93 9.05 -27.45
CA ALA A 110 -8.59 10.33 -27.27
C ALA A 110 -10.12 10.14 -27.29
N TYR A 111 -10.66 9.46 -28.30
CA TYR A 111 -12.09 9.17 -28.41
C TYR A 111 -12.65 8.49 -27.15
N ALA A 112 -11.99 7.43 -26.67
CA ALA A 112 -12.43 6.70 -25.49
C ALA A 112 -12.42 7.59 -24.22
N LYS A 113 -11.35 8.37 -24.01
CA LYS A 113 -11.25 9.30 -22.89
C LYS A 113 -12.30 10.39 -22.95
N LEU A 114 -12.52 10.99 -24.12
CA LEU A 114 -13.52 12.04 -24.30
C LEU A 114 -14.93 11.50 -24.07
N THR A 115 -15.23 10.29 -24.57
CA THR A 115 -16.52 9.60 -24.34
C THR A 115 -16.80 9.45 -22.84
N LYS A 116 -15.84 8.90 -22.09
CA LYS A 116 -15.94 8.74 -20.63
C LYS A 116 -16.01 10.07 -19.87
N LEU A 117 -15.31 11.10 -20.35
CA LEU A 117 -15.33 12.43 -19.74
C LEU A 117 -16.65 13.18 -19.95
N CYS A 118 -17.34 12.92 -21.06
CA CYS A 118 -18.54 13.67 -21.46
C CYS A 118 -19.85 13.00 -21.07
N PHE A 119 -19.90 11.67 -21.14
CA PHE A 119 -21.15 10.92 -21.03
C PHE A 119 -21.10 9.94 -19.86
N GLU A 120 -21.70 10.37 -18.76
CA GLU A 120 -21.84 9.53 -17.57
C GLU A 120 -22.90 8.44 -17.77
N LYS A 121 -24.02 8.75 -18.47
CA LYS A 121 -25.15 7.86 -18.79
C LYS A 121 -26.07 8.46 -19.86
N GLY A 122 -26.93 7.63 -20.44
CA GLY A 122 -28.05 8.04 -21.29
C GLY A 122 -27.75 8.02 -22.78
N VAL A 123 -28.67 8.59 -23.57
CA VAL A 123 -28.73 8.42 -25.04
C VAL A 123 -27.41 8.75 -25.75
N PHE A 124 -26.71 9.82 -25.35
CA PHE A 124 -25.44 10.20 -25.99
C PHE A 124 -24.29 9.23 -25.71
N LEU A 125 -24.28 8.54 -24.56
CA LEU A 125 -23.33 7.46 -24.30
C LEU A 125 -23.60 6.31 -25.29
N VAL A 126 -24.85 5.87 -25.35
CA VAL A 126 -25.29 4.80 -26.25
C VAL A 126 -24.99 5.13 -27.71
N GLU A 127 -25.26 6.36 -28.15
CA GLU A 127 -24.97 6.81 -29.53
C GLU A 127 -23.46 6.87 -29.81
N ALA A 128 -22.61 7.29 -28.86
CA ALA A 128 -21.16 7.25 -29.03
C ALA A 128 -20.63 5.81 -29.17
N ILE A 129 -21.26 4.84 -28.51
CA ILE A 129 -20.93 3.41 -28.70
C ILE A 129 -21.51 2.87 -30.01
N ALA A 130 -22.72 3.31 -30.39
CA ALA A 130 -23.37 2.93 -31.65
C ALA A 130 -22.51 3.30 -32.86
N PHE A 131 -21.76 4.42 -32.81
CA PHE A 131 -20.80 4.78 -33.86
C PHE A 131 -19.76 3.67 -34.11
N ALA A 132 -19.16 3.14 -33.05
CA ALA A 132 -18.15 2.09 -33.14
C ALA A 132 -18.76 0.74 -33.56
N LEU A 133 -19.94 0.39 -33.02
CA LEU A 133 -20.67 -0.83 -33.40
C LEU A 133 -21.17 -0.79 -34.85
N GLN A 134 -21.59 0.37 -35.34
CA GLN A 134 -21.98 0.55 -36.74
C GLN A 134 -20.79 0.33 -37.66
N MET A 135 -19.63 0.91 -37.32
CA MET A 135 -18.40 0.71 -38.08
C MET A 135 -18.02 -0.79 -38.16
N LEU A 136 -18.14 -1.52 -37.04
CA LEU A 136 -17.92 -2.96 -37.00
C LEU A 136 -18.95 -3.72 -37.85
N HIS A 137 -20.23 -3.37 -37.75
CA HIS A 137 -21.31 -3.98 -38.53
C HIS A 137 -21.11 -3.81 -40.03
N ASP A 138 -20.67 -2.64 -40.47
CA ASP A 138 -20.45 -2.36 -41.89
C ASP A 138 -19.19 -3.05 -42.43
N ALA A 139 -18.17 -3.23 -41.58
CA ALA A 139 -16.88 -3.79 -41.98
C ALA A 139 -16.82 -5.33 -41.87
N SER A 140 -17.46 -5.92 -40.85
CA SER A 140 -17.43 -7.35 -40.59
C SER A 140 -18.65 -8.08 -41.17
N SER A 141 -18.37 -9.05 -42.05
CA SER A 141 -19.42 -9.92 -42.58
C SER A 141 -20.00 -10.89 -41.54
N SER A 142 -19.26 -11.19 -40.47
CA SER A 142 -19.68 -12.12 -39.42
C SER A 142 -20.71 -11.48 -38.51
N TYR A 143 -20.38 -10.32 -37.94
CA TYR A 143 -21.32 -9.55 -37.12
C TYR A 143 -22.56 -9.13 -37.89
N ALA A 144 -22.43 -8.66 -39.14
CA ALA A 144 -23.58 -8.29 -39.97
C ALA A 144 -24.57 -9.46 -40.19
N LYS A 145 -24.07 -10.68 -40.47
CA LYS A 145 -24.92 -11.87 -40.64
C LYS A 145 -25.69 -12.21 -39.36
N ILE A 146 -25.03 -12.12 -38.22
CA ILE A 146 -25.60 -12.47 -36.91
C ILE A 146 -26.66 -11.45 -36.50
N VAL A 147 -26.41 -10.15 -36.73
CA VAL A 147 -27.40 -9.08 -36.51
C VAL A 147 -28.63 -9.30 -37.41
N ALA A 148 -28.44 -9.67 -38.68
CA ALA A 148 -29.52 -9.94 -39.62
C ALA A 148 -30.35 -11.19 -39.23
N HIS A 149 -29.70 -12.28 -38.84
CA HIS A 149 -30.37 -13.52 -38.44
C HIS A 149 -31.24 -13.34 -37.19
N ASN A 150 -30.75 -12.56 -36.22
CA ASN A 150 -31.49 -12.25 -35.00
C ASN A 150 -32.49 -11.09 -35.20
N GLY A 151 -32.48 -10.41 -36.34
CA GLY A 151 -33.23 -9.19 -36.65
C GLY A 151 -34.57 -9.36 -37.40
N GLY A 152 -35.04 -10.59 -37.60
CA GLY A 152 -36.24 -10.87 -38.41
C GLY A 152 -37.58 -10.50 -37.78
N CYS A 153 -37.93 -9.21 -37.70
CA CYS A 153 -39.33 -8.73 -37.83
C CYS A 153 -39.38 -7.20 -38.02
N GLY A 154 -39.85 -6.71 -39.17
CA GLY A 154 -40.19 -5.29 -39.32
C GLY A 154 -40.11 -4.68 -40.72
N THR A 155 -41.14 -4.92 -41.53
CA THR A 155 -41.62 -4.11 -42.67
C THR A 155 -40.82 -4.10 -43.99
N ALA A 156 -41.46 -4.71 -44.99
CA ALA A 156 -41.29 -4.43 -46.41
C ALA A 156 -41.92 -3.06 -46.77
N ALA A 157 -41.29 -2.34 -47.70
CA ALA A 157 -41.94 -1.34 -48.55
C ALA A 157 -41.45 -1.55 -49.99
N GLY A 158 -42.40 -1.70 -50.90
CA GLY A 158 -42.19 -2.29 -52.22
C GLY A 158 -41.48 -1.39 -53.25
N SER A 159 -40.94 -2.06 -54.27
CA SER A 159 -40.85 -1.51 -55.61
C SER A 159 -41.41 -2.54 -56.59
N HIS A 160 -42.39 -2.10 -57.38
CA HIS A 160 -42.95 -2.83 -58.51
C HIS A 160 -41.89 -3.00 -59.59
N GLY A 161 -41.81 -4.21 -60.15
CA GLY A 161 -41.09 -4.51 -61.39
C GLY A 161 -41.47 -5.92 -61.88
N SER A 162 -42.22 -5.97 -62.98
CA SER A 162 -42.80 -7.14 -63.63
C SER A 162 -41.81 -8.27 -63.95
N THR A 163 -42.23 -9.54 -63.86
CA THR A 163 -42.66 -10.38 -65.02
C THR A 163 -43.02 -11.81 -64.60
N ASN A 164 -44.07 -12.34 -65.24
CA ASN A 164 -44.45 -13.75 -65.52
C ASN A 164 -43.41 -14.84 -65.19
N ASP A 165 -43.75 -16.06 -64.73
CA ASP A 165 -44.74 -16.99 -65.28
C ASP A 165 -45.04 -18.16 -64.29
N LYS A 166 -46.30 -18.61 -64.33
CA LYS A 166 -46.86 -19.98 -64.12
C LYS A 166 -46.07 -21.04 -63.32
N ALA A 167 -46.71 -21.63 -62.30
CA ALA A 167 -47.52 -22.86 -62.45
C ALA A 167 -47.90 -23.49 -61.08
N SER A 168 -49.21 -23.73 -60.88
CA SER A 168 -49.88 -24.93 -60.31
C SER A 168 -49.32 -25.58 -59.01
N VAL A 169 -50.06 -25.90 -57.94
CA VAL A 169 -51.27 -26.75 -57.84
C VAL A 169 -51.85 -26.66 -56.41
N ALA A 170 -53.18 -26.51 -56.34
CA ALA A 170 -54.22 -27.00 -55.41
C ALA A 170 -53.99 -27.31 -53.90
N GLY A 171 -55.04 -26.98 -53.13
CA GLY A 171 -55.52 -27.72 -51.94
C GLY A 171 -55.81 -26.83 -50.72
N SER A 172 -56.95 -26.15 -50.64
CA SER A 172 -58.10 -26.47 -49.74
C SER A 172 -57.70 -26.75 -48.27
N SER A 173 -58.28 -26.16 -47.23
CA SER A 173 -59.70 -25.90 -46.99
C SER A 173 -59.90 -25.15 -45.66
N ASN A 174 -60.96 -24.33 -45.62
CA ASN A 174 -61.91 -24.05 -44.50
C ASN A 174 -61.36 -23.95 -43.06
N GLY A 175 -61.69 -22.93 -42.27
CA GLY A 175 -62.83 -22.02 -42.29
C GLY A 175 -63.21 -21.69 -40.85
N GLY A 176 -63.93 -20.59 -40.64
CA GLY A 176 -64.61 -20.33 -39.36
C GLY A 176 -64.22 -19.02 -38.68
N ALA A 177 -64.88 -17.94 -39.12
CA ALA A 177 -65.08 -16.70 -38.39
C ALA A 177 -66.08 -16.91 -37.20
N PRO A 178 -66.64 -15.89 -36.51
CA PRO A 178 -66.39 -14.45 -36.60
C PRO A 178 -66.41 -13.67 -35.25
N SER A 179 -65.99 -12.40 -35.35
CA SER A 179 -66.60 -11.15 -34.81
C SER A 179 -67.16 -11.03 -33.38
N SER A 180 -66.78 -9.95 -32.69
CA SER A 180 -67.64 -8.80 -32.28
C SER A 180 -66.88 -7.93 -31.26
N SER A 181 -66.50 -6.68 -31.55
CA SER A 181 -67.28 -5.42 -31.36
C SER A 181 -67.69 -5.21 -29.89
N ALA A 182 -67.56 -4.08 -29.21
CA ALA A 182 -67.38 -2.67 -29.57
C ALA A 182 -67.14 -1.86 -28.27
N MET A 183 -66.58 -0.64 -28.41
CA MET A 183 -67.01 0.67 -27.86
C MET A 183 -67.42 0.80 -26.36
N CYS A 184 -67.31 1.90 -25.63
CA CYS A 184 -66.76 3.27 -25.72
C CYS A 184 -67.07 3.93 -24.35
N GLY A 185 -66.37 5.02 -24.01
CA GLY A 185 -66.79 6.01 -23.00
C GLY A 185 -65.89 6.04 -21.76
N GLY A 186 -65.50 7.15 -21.17
CA GLY A 186 -65.82 8.57 -21.36
C GLY A 186 -65.41 9.34 -20.10
N ALA A 187 -64.57 10.38 -20.27
CA ALA A 187 -64.34 11.60 -19.48
C ALA A 187 -64.45 11.62 -17.92
N SER A 188 -63.38 12.07 -17.22
CA SER A 188 -63.22 13.47 -16.71
C SER A 188 -62.35 13.61 -15.42
N SER A 189 -61.51 14.67 -15.44
CA SER A 189 -60.99 15.55 -14.37
C SER A 189 -60.09 15.04 -13.22
N THR A 190 -58.81 15.48 -13.32
CA THR A 190 -57.94 16.15 -12.32
C THR A 190 -57.88 15.68 -10.85
N THR A 191 -56.69 15.28 -10.40
CA THR A 191 -55.91 15.93 -9.31
C THR A 191 -54.53 15.27 -9.15
N ALA A 192 -53.59 16.05 -8.62
CA ALA A 192 -52.16 15.75 -8.46
C ALA A 192 -51.85 14.58 -7.49
N ASN A 193 -50.75 13.84 -7.71
CA ASN A 193 -49.49 13.91 -6.95
C ASN A 193 -48.56 12.70 -7.23
N SER A 194 -47.26 12.97 -7.21
CA SER A 194 -46.12 12.10 -6.82
C SER A 194 -45.89 10.70 -7.45
N GLY A 195 -44.73 10.57 -8.09
CA GLY A 195 -43.81 9.43 -7.90
C GLY A 195 -44.21 8.09 -8.54
N GLY A 196 -43.86 7.90 -9.81
CA GLY A 196 -43.97 6.61 -10.50
C GLY A 196 -42.64 6.20 -11.13
N GLY A 197 -42.00 5.17 -10.57
CA GLY A 197 -40.99 4.39 -11.29
C GLY A 197 -41.65 3.70 -12.48
N SER A 198 -41.06 3.85 -13.66
CA SER A 198 -41.54 3.20 -14.87
C SER A 198 -41.19 1.71 -14.81
N ALA A 199 -42.20 0.88 -14.61
CA ALA A 199 -42.16 -0.53 -14.97
C ALA A 199 -41.93 -0.63 -16.49
N ALA A 200 -40.83 -1.29 -16.88
CA ALA A 200 -40.52 -1.59 -18.26
C ALA A 200 -41.56 -2.57 -18.83
N SER A 201 -42.25 -2.13 -19.88
CA SER A 201 -43.00 -3.01 -20.77
C SER A 201 -42.04 -3.99 -21.44
N SER A 202 -42.38 -5.28 -21.39
CA SER A 202 -41.70 -6.36 -22.09
C SER A 202 -41.87 -6.21 -23.60
N ASP A 203 -40.98 -5.48 -24.26
CA ASP A 203 -40.80 -5.57 -25.71
C ASP A 203 -39.88 -6.76 -26.02
N GLY A 204 -40.33 -7.64 -26.91
CA GLY A 204 -39.64 -8.87 -27.34
C GLY A 204 -38.42 -8.62 -28.22
N SER A 205 -37.58 -7.62 -27.91
CA SER A 205 -36.31 -7.40 -28.59
C SER A 205 -35.28 -8.45 -28.15
N PRO A 206 -34.54 -9.09 -29.07
CA PRO A 206 -33.40 -9.95 -28.77
C PRO A 206 -32.36 -9.19 -27.94
N LEU A 207 -32.09 -9.71 -26.75
CA LEU A 207 -31.12 -9.16 -25.80
C LEU A 207 -29.73 -9.02 -26.46
N GLY A 208 -29.07 -7.88 -26.23
CA GLY A 208 -27.70 -7.62 -26.70
C GLY A 208 -27.54 -7.18 -28.16
N TYR A 209 -28.62 -6.76 -28.83
CA TYR A 209 -28.58 -6.09 -30.14
C TYR A 209 -29.34 -4.76 -30.16
N SER A 210 -29.64 -4.22 -28.99
CA SER A 210 -30.44 -3.02 -28.82
C SER A 210 -29.77 -1.79 -29.44
N ILE A 211 -28.45 -1.63 -29.27
CA ILE A 211 -27.74 -0.42 -29.71
C ILE A 211 -27.69 -0.33 -31.23
N ILE A 212 -27.25 -1.40 -31.89
CA ILE A 212 -27.10 -1.41 -33.36
C ILE A 212 -28.46 -1.29 -34.07
N ARG A 213 -29.54 -1.85 -33.49
CA ARG A 213 -30.90 -1.74 -34.05
C ARG A 213 -31.48 -0.33 -34.00
N HIS A 214 -31.09 0.45 -33.00
CA HIS A 214 -31.53 1.84 -32.84
C HIS A 214 -30.45 2.84 -33.27
N SER A 215 -29.39 2.36 -33.95
CA SER A 215 -28.33 3.19 -34.50
C SER A 215 -28.91 4.18 -35.50
N ARG A 216 -28.56 5.46 -35.34
CA ARG A 216 -28.96 6.54 -36.27
C ARG A 216 -27.90 6.78 -37.35
N PHE A 217 -26.76 6.09 -37.28
CA PHE A 217 -25.67 6.22 -38.23
C PHE A 217 -26.00 5.48 -39.53
N ALA A 218 -25.78 6.14 -40.67
CA ALA A 218 -26.00 5.52 -41.97
C ALA A 218 -24.92 4.44 -42.24
N PRO A 219 -25.27 3.32 -42.90
CA PRO A 219 -24.29 2.33 -43.31
C PRO A 219 -23.22 2.93 -44.21
N THR A 220 -21.96 2.66 -43.88
CA THR A 220 -20.79 3.10 -44.62
C THR A 220 -20.37 2.06 -45.66
N GLY A 221 -20.35 2.46 -46.93
CA GLY A 221 -19.87 1.62 -48.03
C GLY A 221 -18.36 1.78 -48.25
N TYR A 222 -17.60 0.70 -48.11
CA TYR A 222 -16.15 0.68 -48.39
C TYR A 222 -15.88 0.45 -49.88
N ARG A 223 -14.92 1.19 -50.45
CA ARG A 223 -14.65 1.19 -51.90
C ARG A 223 -13.92 -0.06 -52.36
N ASN A 224 -13.08 -0.61 -51.48
CA ASN A 224 -12.29 -1.81 -51.76
C ASN A 224 -12.18 -2.67 -50.49
N GLU A 225 -11.57 -3.85 -50.64
CA GLU A 225 -11.40 -4.81 -49.56
C GLU A 225 -10.40 -4.31 -48.50
N GLU A 226 -9.38 -3.54 -48.90
CA GLU A 226 -8.35 -2.99 -48.00
C GLU A 226 -8.91 -1.93 -47.04
N GLU A 227 -9.77 -1.03 -47.53
CA GLU A 227 -10.53 -0.07 -46.72
C GLU A 227 -11.43 -0.80 -45.73
N ARG A 228 -12.09 -1.90 -46.16
CA ARG A 228 -12.93 -2.71 -45.28
C ARG A 228 -12.12 -3.39 -44.17
N HIS A 229 -10.97 -3.99 -44.50
CA HIS A 229 -10.07 -4.60 -43.51
C HIS A 229 -9.54 -3.56 -42.51
N THR A 230 -9.19 -2.37 -42.99
CA THR A 230 -8.70 -1.27 -42.15
C THR A 230 -9.81 -0.79 -41.21
N ALA A 231 -11.03 -0.60 -41.71
CA ALA A 231 -12.18 -0.23 -40.89
C ALA A 231 -12.52 -1.31 -39.86
N HIS A 232 -12.41 -2.58 -40.23
CA HIS A 232 -12.60 -3.72 -39.32
C HIS A 232 -11.61 -3.65 -38.15
N TYR A 233 -10.31 -3.54 -38.44
CA TYR A 233 -9.26 -3.38 -37.42
C TYR A 233 -9.52 -2.18 -36.49
N VAL A 234 -9.83 -1.01 -37.07
CA VAL A 234 -10.05 0.22 -36.32
C VAL A 234 -11.30 0.11 -35.43
N SER A 235 -12.36 -0.53 -35.91
CA SER A 235 -13.58 -0.74 -35.12
C SER A 235 -13.34 -1.64 -33.91
N LEU A 236 -12.58 -2.73 -34.07
CA LEU A 236 -12.16 -3.60 -32.96
C LEU A 236 -11.30 -2.82 -31.95
N LEU A 237 -10.28 -2.10 -32.45
CA LEU A 237 -9.40 -1.28 -31.60
C LEU A 237 -10.19 -0.23 -30.80
N LEU A 238 -11.15 0.44 -31.45
CA LEU A 238 -12.00 1.45 -30.84
C LEU A 238 -12.86 0.87 -29.71
N LEU A 239 -13.55 -0.24 -29.96
CA LEU A 239 -14.38 -0.94 -28.97
C LEU A 239 -13.54 -1.45 -27.80
N THR A 240 -12.43 -2.12 -28.06
CA THR A 240 -11.51 -2.62 -27.02
C THR A 240 -10.94 -1.48 -26.17
N THR A 241 -10.62 -0.33 -26.78
CA THR A 241 -10.13 0.85 -26.05
C THR A 241 -11.22 1.47 -25.18
N LEU A 242 -12.46 1.54 -25.66
CA LEU A 242 -13.61 1.98 -24.87
C LEU A 242 -13.84 1.08 -23.65
N VAL A 243 -13.84 -0.24 -23.84
CA VAL A 243 -13.98 -1.23 -22.76
C VAL A 243 -12.91 -1.01 -21.69
N ASN A 244 -11.64 -0.93 -22.10
CA ASN A 244 -10.52 -0.74 -21.17
C ASN A 244 -10.57 0.61 -20.44
N GLU A 245 -10.89 1.70 -21.16
CA GLU A 245 -10.97 3.04 -20.57
C GLU A 245 -12.09 3.10 -19.52
N PHE A 246 -13.25 2.49 -19.75
CA PHE A 246 -14.32 2.44 -18.73
C PHE A 246 -14.07 1.43 -17.62
N SER A 247 -13.21 0.43 -17.83
CA SER A 247 -12.91 -0.61 -16.84
C SER A 247 -11.85 -0.22 -15.81
N LYS A 248 -10.75 0.45 -16.19
CA LYS A 248 -9.59 0.61 -15.31
C LYS A 248 -9.53 2.01 -14.69
N TYR A 249 -9.29 2.07 -13.37
CA TYR A 249 -8.92 3.30 -12.66
C TYR A 249 -7.42 3.34 -12.41
N ASP A 250 -6.75 4.39 -12.88
CA ASP A 250 -5.31 4.57 -12.69
C ASP A 250 -5.05 5.48 -11.49
N SER A 251 -4.76 4.91 -10.31
CA SER A 251 -4.47 5.70 -9.10
C SER A 251 -3.07 6.33 -9.09
N ALA A 252 -2.14 5.82 -9.91
CA ALA A 252 -0.73 6.18 -9.90
C ALA A 252 -0.38 7.35 -10.82
N LYS A 253 -1.20 7.63 -11.84
CA LYS A 253 -1.00 8.80 -12.70
C LYS A 253 -1.46 10.09 -12.00
N SER A 254 -0.56 11.08 -11.96
CA SER A 254 -0.85 12.50 -11.66
C SER A 254 -1.86 13.16 -12.63
N GLN A 255 -2.36 12.41 -13.62
CA GLN A 255 -3.29 12.85 -14.67
C GLN A 255 -4.58 12.05 -14.72
N THR A 256 -5.14 11.63 -13.58
CA THR A 256 -6.57 11.24 -13.59
C THR A 256 -7.43 12.46 -13.87
N TYR A 257 -8.15 12.44 -15.00
CA TYR A 257 -9.02 13.54 -15.42
C TYR A 257 -10.33 13.59 -14.60
N MET A 258 -10.58 12.60 -13.76
CA MET A 258 -11.72 12.47 -12.86
C MET A 258 -11.33 11.70 -11.59
N ASN A 259 -12.04 11.94 -10.48
CA ASN A 259 -11.85 11.18 -9.25
C ASN A 259 -12.46 9.77 -9.34
N PHE A 260 -12.10 8.90 -8.40
CA PHE A 260 -12.58 7.52 -8.35
C PHE A 260 -14.11 7.40 -8.29
N SER A 261 -14.79 8.26 -7.52
CA SER A 261 -16.25 8.22 -7.42
C SER A 261 -16.95 8.50 -8.75
N THR A 262 -16.42 9.44 -9.54
CA THR A 262 -16.91 9.73 -10.90
C THR A 262 -16.59 8.57 -11.85
N HIS A 263 -15.37 8.03 -11.81
CA HIS A 263 -15.01 6.87 -12.61
C HIS A 263 -15.94 5.68 -12.34
N ARG A 264 -16.14 5.34 -11.06
CA ARG A 264 -17.01 4.23 -10.64
C ARG A 264 -18.43 4.37 -11.18
N ARG A 265 -18.96 5.60 -11.20
CA ARG A 265 -20.29 5.85 -11.75
C ARG A 265 -20.34 5.67 -13.28
N CYS A 266 -19.36 6.22 -14.01
CA CYS A 266 -19.26 6.04 -15.45
C CYS A 266 -19.11 4.55 -15.83
N SER A 267 -18.24 3.84 -15.12
CA SER A 267 -18.02 2.40 -15.30
C SER A 267 -19.30 1.58 -15.08
N ASN A 268 -20.05 1.84 -14.00
CA ASN A 268 -21.31 1.14 -13.75
C ASN A 268 -22.39 1.44 -14.80
N ASN A 269 -22.54 2.70 -15.23
CA ASN A 269 -23.53 3.03 -16.25
C ASN A 269 -23.17 2.43 -17.62
N PHE A 270 -21.89 2.45 -18.00
CA PHE A 270 -21.42 1.81 -19.23
C PHE A 270 -21.62 0.28 -19.22
N ARG A 271 -21.39 -0.36 -18.06
CA ARG A 271 -21.71 -1.78 -17.84
C ARG A 271 -23.19 -2.07 -18.10
N ASP A 272 -24.07 -1.23 -17.58
CA ASP A 272 -25.52 -1.47 -17.59
C ASP A 272 -26.17 -1.09 -18.93
N GLU A 273 -25.67 -0.05 -19.63
CA GLU A 273 -26.26 0.48 -20.86
C GLU A 273 -25.59 -0.02 -22.15
N CYS A 274 -24.33 -0.46 -22.13
CA CYS A 274 -23.56 -0.72 -23.36
C CYS A 274 -22.85 -2.06 -23.43
N MET A 275 -22.30 -2.54 -22.32
CA MET A 275 -21.37 -3.69 -22.36
C MET A 275 -21.97 -4.99 -22.86
N LEU A 276 -23.29 -5.23 -22.69
CA LEU A 276 -23.92 -6.46 -23.19
C LEU A 276 -23.92 -6.53 -24.72
N ASP A 277 -24.26 -5.41 -25.38
CA ASP A 277 -24.24 -5.31 -26.84
C ASP A 277 -22.81 -5.44 -27.40
N ILE A 278 -21.83 -4.86 -26.70
CA ILE A 278 -20.40 -4.98 -27.05
C ILE A 278 -19.93 -6.43 -26.90
N PHE A 279 -20.30 -7.11 -25.81
CA PHE A 279 -19.96 -8.52 -25.59
C PHE A 279 -20.56 -9.42 -26.68
N VAL A 280 -21.84 -9.22 -27.03
CA VAL A 280 -22.48 -9.98 -28.11
C VAL A 280 -21.79 -9.75 -29.45
N ALA A 281 -21.39 -8.51 -29.75
CA ALA A 281 -20.57 -8.23 -30.93
C ALA A 281 -19.24 -8.97 -30.90
N SER A 282 -18.55 -9.02 -29.75
CA SER A 282 -17.29 -9.76 -29.60
C SER A 282 -17.43 -11.27 -29.85
N VAL A 283 -18.52 -11.89 -29.39
CA VAL A 283 -18.80 -13.32 -29.62
C VAL A 283 -19.11 -13.59 -31.10
N ALA A 284 -19.86 -12.69 -31.74
CA ALA A 284 -20.18 -12.78 -33.16
C ALA A 284 -18.94 -12.68 -34.05
N GLU A 285 -17.98 -11.83 -33.68
CA GLU A 285 -16.68 -11.76 -34.35
C GLU A 285 -15.87 -13.04 -34.15
N LEU A 286 -15.87 -13.57 -32.93
CA LEU A 286 -15.16 -14.80 -32.59
C LEU A 286 -15.69 -16.02 -33.38
N GLU A 287 -16.99 -16.08 -33.63
CA GLU A 287 -17.60 -17.16 -34.43
C GLU A 287 -17.03 -17.22 -35.87
N GLY A 288 -16.69 -16.06 -36.43
CA GLY A 288 -16.23 -15.93 -37.82
C GLY A 288 -14.73 -16.13 -38.04
N ILE A 289 -13.92 -16.29 -37.00
CA ILE A 289 -12.46 -16.44 -37.13
C ILE A 289 -12.00 -17.90 -37.13
N ASN A 290 -10.83 -18.12 -37.72
CA ASN A 290 -10.11 -19.38 -37.75
C ASN A 290 -8.62 -19.13 -37.50
N GLY A 291 -7.83 -20.20 -37.37
CA GLY A 291 -6.39 -20.10 -37.05
C GLY A 291 -5.52 -19.36 -38.09
N ALA A 292 -6.03 -19.05 -39.28
CA ALA A 292 -5.34 -18.29 -40.32
C ALA A 292 -5.88 -16.85 -40.49
N SER A 293 -6.85 -16.43 -39.67
CA SER A 293 -7.41 -15.08 -39.73
C SER A 293 -6.39 -14.03 -39.31
N LEU A 294 -6.30 -12.94 -40.08
CA LEU A 294 -5.42 -11.81 -39.78
C LEU A 294 -5.82 -11.04 -38.51
N MET A 295 -7.09 -11.12 -38.10
CA MET A 295 -7.65 -10.41 -36.94
C MET A 295 -7.81 -11.33 -35.71
N ALA A 296 -7.23 -12.52 -35.71
CA ALA A 296 -7.43 -13.52 -34.65
C ALA A 296 -6.96 -13.01 -33.27
N LEU A 297 -5.91 -12.19 -33.22
CA LEU A 297 -5.43 -11.61 -31.98
C LEU A 297 -6.40 -10.52 -31.50
N GLU A 298 -6.72 -9.55 -32.35
CA GLU A 298 -7.59 -8.42 -32.02
C GLU A 298 -8.96 -8.86 -31.52
N VAL A 299 -9.54 -9.90 -32.14
CA VAL A 299 -10.84 -10.44 -31.72
C VAL A 299 -10.72 -11.23 -30.40
N THR A 300 -9.67 -12.03 -30.20
CA THR A 300 -9.50 -12.75 -28.92
C THR A 300 -9.20 -11.79 -27.77
N GLU A 301 -8.46 -10.71 -28.01
CA GLU A 301 -8.28 -9.62 -27.04
C GLU A 301 -9.59 -8.86 -26.76
N PHE A 302 -10.40 -8.62 -27.78
CA PHE A 302 -11.70 -7.96 -27.61
C PHE A 302 -12.64 -8.79 -26.72
N VAL A 303 -12.71 -10.10 -26.95
CA VAL A 303 -13.50 -11.03 -26.10
C VAL A 303 -12.92 -11.08 -24.68
N ARG A 304 -11.59 -11.18 -24.53
CA ARG A 304 -10.90 -11.17 -23.23
C ARG A 304 -11.26 -9.92 -22.43
N ASP A 305 -11.16 -8.75 -23.05
CA ASP A 305 -11.37 -7.46 -22.37
C ASP A 305 -12.86 -7.27 -22.00
N CYS A 306 -13.79 -7.80 -22.80
CA CYS A 306 -15.22 -7.82 -22.44
C CYS A 306 -15.50 -8.70 -21.21
N LEU A 307 -14.89 -9.88 -21.13
CA LEU A 307 -15.09 -10.84 -20.02
C LEU A 307 -14.32 -10.45 -18.75
N THR A 308 -13.24 -9.68 -18.87
CA THR A 308 -12.39 -9.23 -17.76
C THR A 308 -12.64 -7.78 -17.34
N TYR A 309 -13.69 -7.17 -17.87
CA TYR A 309 -14.17 -5.85 -17.44
C TYR A 309 -14.38 -5.80 -15.91
N ASP A 310 -14.00 -4.70 -15.27
CA ASP A 310 -14.23 -4.49 -13.85
C ASP A 310 -15.71 -4.19 -13.59
N PHE A 311 -16.50 -5.25 -13.44
CA PHE A 311 -17.94 -5.16 -13.18
C PHE A 311 -18.28 -4.53 -11.82
N MET A 312 -17.30 -4.38 -10.92
CA MET A 312 -17.48 -3.85 -9.56
C MET A 312 -17.01 -2.39 -9.41
N ALA A 313 -16.08 -1.97 -10.27
CA ALA A 313 -15.44 -0.66 -10.24
C ALA A 313 -14.86 -0.36 -8.84
N ILE A 314 -13.92 -1.21 -8.40
CA ILE A 314 -13.24 -1.16 -7.10
C ILE A 314 -11.76 -0.78 -7.27
N MET A 315 -11.14 -0.21 -6.22
CA MET A 315 -9.71 0.08 -6.24
C MET A 315 -8.93 -1.25 -6.11
N VAL A 316 -7.85 -1.40 -6.88
CA VAL A 316 -7.05 -2.65 -6.99
C VAL A 316 -6.49 -3.14 -5.64
N ASP A 317 -6.42 -2.28 -4.61
CA ASP A 317 -5.91 -2.60 -3.27
C ASP A 317 -6.96 -3.11 -2.26
N GLU A 318 -8.23 -3.29 -2.63
CA GLU A 318 -9.26 -3.77 -1.70
C GLU A 318 -9.76 -5.19 -2.06
N THR A 319 -9.31 -6.17 -1.25
CA THR A 319 -9.92 -7.48 -0.93
C THR A 319 -9.60 -8.71 -1.79
N GLU A 320 -9.36 -9.83 -1.10
CA GLU A 320 -9.27 -11.22 -1.62
C GLU A 320 -10.56 -11.69 -2.36
N GLU A 321 -11.65 -10.90 -2.34
CA GLU A 321 -12.91 -11.16 -3.05
C GLU A 321 -12.82 -10.91 -4.57
N ALA A 322 -11.70 -10.33 -5.05
CA ALA A 322 -11.43 -10.01 -6.46
C ALA A 322 -11.41 -11.21 -7.42
N LEU A 323 -11.45 -12.45 -6.90
CA LEU A 323 -11.38 -13.66 -7.71
C LEU A 323 -12.73 -14.09 -8.33
N SER A 324 -13.86 -13.62 -7.78
CA SER A 324 -15.18 -13.98 -8.32
C SER A 324 -15.72 -12.92 -9.29
N ALA A 325 -16.08 -13.34 -10.51
CA ALA A 325 -16.66 -12.46 -11.51
C ALA A 325 -18.11 -12.10 -11.15
N GLN A 326 -18.42 -10.81 -11.16
CA GLN A 326 -19.73 -10.28 -10.77
C GLN A 326 -20.50 -9.73 -11.98
N PHE A 327 -20.80 -10.62 -12.94
CA PHE A 327 -21.60 -10.25 -14.11
C PHE A 327 -23.00 -9.75 -13.71
N PRO A 328 -23.56 -8.75 -14.41
CA PRO A 328 -24.94 -8.31 -14.20
C PRO A 328 -25.93 -9.45 -14.46
N SER A 329 -26.99 -9.54 -13.65
CA SER A 329 -28.02 -10.60 -13.79
C SER A 329 -28.68 -10.63 -15.17
N LEU A 330 -28.81 -9.47 -15.84
CA LEU A 330 -29.32 -9.35 -17.20
C LEU A 330 -28.49 -10.11 -18.25
N TRP A 331 -27.21 -10.36 -17.97
CA TRP A 331 -26.33 -11.09 -18.89
C TRP A 331 -26.60 -12.60 -18.88
N LYS A 332 -27.24 -13.12 -17.83
CA LYS A 332 -27.41 -14.56 -17.60
C LYS A 332 -27.96 -15.31 -18.82
N GLY A 333 -28.99 -14.76 -19.47
CA GLY A 333 -29.61 -15.37 -20.64
C GLY A 333 -28.72 -15.44 -21.88
N VAL A 334 -27.73 -14.56 -22.01
CA VAL A 334 -26.78 -14.52 -23.14
C VAL A 334 -25.48 -15.25 -22.78
N LEU A 335 -24.95 -14.99 -21.58
CA LEU A 335 -23.70 -15.54 -21.07
C LEU A 335 -23.76 -17.06 -20.88
N LEU A 336 -24.91 -17.60 -20.45
CA LEU A 336 -25.11 -19.04 -20.23
C LEU A 336 -25.84 -19.74 -21.39
N ALA A 337 -26.08 -19.06 -22.50
CA ALA A 337 -26.71 -19.67 -23.66
C ALA A 337 -25.79 -20.76 -24.26
N PRO A 338 -26.31 -21.96 -24.61
CA PRO A 338 -25.50 -23.03 -25.18
C PRO A 338 -24.67 -22.59 -26.39
N HIS A 339 -25.28 -21.82 -27.31
CA HIS A 339 -24.59 -21.25 -28.47
C HIS A 339 -23.35 -20.42 -28.10
N THR A 340 -23.46 -19.53 -27.10
CA THR A 340 -22.35 -18.69 -26.66
C THR A 340 -21.19 -19.54 -26.14
N TRP A 341 -21.49 -20.61 -25.40
CA TRP A 341 -20.50 -21.55 -24.89
C TRP A 341 -19.84 -22.36 -26.01
N ASP A 342 -20.64 -22.83 -26.97
CA ASP A 342 -20.15 -23.58 -28.14
C ASP A 342 -19.18 -22.74 -28.97
N VAL A 343 -19.48 -21.45 -29.19
CA VAL A 343 -18.57 -20.53 -29.89
C VAL A 343 -17.30 -20.29 -29.07
N LEU A 344 -17.43 -19.90 -27.80
CA LEU A 344 -16.29 -19.56 -26.94
C LEU A 344 -15.32 -20.74 -26.76
N TRP A 345 -15.82 -21.89 -26.31
CA TRP A 345 -15.00 -23.06 -26.07
C TRP A 345 -14.62 -23.81 -27.35
N GLY A 346 -15.48 -23.77 -28.37
CA GLY A 346 -15.18 -24.33 -29.69
C GLY A 346 -14.01 -23.60 -30.35
N GLN A 347 -14.04 -22.27 -30.37
CA GLN A 347 -12.93 -21.47 -30.92
C GLN A 347 -11.67 -21.57 -30.07
N HIS A 348 -11.80 -21.64 -28.75
CA HIS A 348 -10.66 -21.93 -27.88
C HIS A 348 -9.98 -23.27 -28.25
N ALA A 349 -10.76 -24.31 -28.54
CA ALA A 349 -10.23 -25.63 -28.90
C ALA A 349 -9.54 -25.66 -30.27
N THR A 350 -10.00 -24.87 -31.24
CA THR A 350 -9.50 -24.89 -32.62
C THR A 350 -8.38 -23.89 -32.88
N LEU A 351 -8.37 -22.75 -32.21
CA LEU A 351 -7.36 -21.70 -32.42
C LEU A 351 -5.98 -22.15 -31.90
N PRO A 352 -4.89 -21.83 -32.62
CA PRO A 352 -3.53 -22.13 -32.18
C PRO A 352 -3.06 -21.15 -31.10
N TYR A 353 -2.02 -21.55 -30.36
CA TYR A 353 -1.28 -20.63 -29.48
C TYR A 353 -0.66 -19.49 -30.31
N PRO A 354 -0.67 -18.22 -29.86
CA PRO A 354 -1.10 -17.72 -28.54
C PRO A 354 -2.58 -17.31 -28.44
N HIS A 355 -3.36 -17.39 -29.53
CA HIS A 355 -4.74 -16.91 -29.56
C HIS A 355 -5.65 -17.66 -28.57
N CYS A 356 -5.50 -18.99 -28.47
CA CYS A 356 -6.25 -19.77 -27.50
C CYS A 356 -5.91 -19.40 -26.05
N ALA A 357 -4.66 -19.06 -25.73
CA ALA A 357 -4.26 -18.62 -24.39
C ALA A 357 -4.91 -17.26 -24.03
N THR A 358 -4.94 -16.34 -25.00
CA THR A 358 -5.58 -15.02 -24.85
C THR A 358 -7.08 -15.17 -24.61
N LEU A 359 -7.75 -16.03 -25.38
CA LEU A 359 -9.17 -16.33 -25.19
C LEU A 359 -9.43 -17.01 -23.84
N LEU A 360 -8.62 -18.01 -23.46
CA LEU A 360 -8.75 -18.69 -22.17
C LEU A 360 -8.61 -17.73 -20.99
N THR A 361 -7.74 -16.72 -21.11
CA THR A 361 -7.60 -15.65 -20.10
C THR A 361 -8.93 -14.96 -19.85
N GLY A 362 -9.69 -14.63 -20.91
CA GLY A 362 -11.05 -14.12 -20.79
C GLY A 362 -12.03 -15.11 -20.18
N LEU A 363 -11.97 -16.38 -20.61
CA LEU A 363 -12.85 -17.45 -20.12
C LEU A 363 -12.65 -17.75 -18.63
N THR A 364 -11.50 -17.42 -18.04
CA THR A 364 -11.29 -17.57 -16.59
C THR A 364 -12.31 -16.80 -15.75
N SER A 365 -12.80 -15.65 -16.24
CA SER A 365 -13.88 -14.89 -15.59
C SER A 365 -15.18 -15.68 -15.55
N MET A 366 -15.48 -16.44 -16.61
CA MET A 366 -16.65 -17.32 -16.62
C MET A 366 -16.45 -18.45 -15.61
N CYS A 367 -15.26 -19.03 -15.48
CA CYS A 367 -14.96 -20.05 -14.48
C CYS A 367 -15.21 -19.59 -13.02
N GLY A 368 -15.15 -18.29 -12.75
CA GLY A 368 -15.29 -17.70 -11.41
C GLY A 368 -16.60 -16.98 -11.13
N VAL A 369 -17.69 -17.26 -11.84
CA VAL A 369 -18.99 -16.58 -11.61
C VAL A 369 -19.43 -16.68 -10.15
N ARG A 370 -19.78 -15.55 -9.52
CA ARG A 370 -20.19 -15.49 -8.11
C ARG A 370 -21.40 -16.40 -7.84
N ARG A 371 -21.36 -17.12 -6.72
CA ARG A 371 -22.40 -18.09 -6.31
C ARG A 371 -23.83 -17.54 -6.35
N THR A 372 -24.01 -16.25 -6.03
CA THR A 372 -25.31 -15.55 -5.99
C THR A 372 -25.89 -15.22 -7.36
N PHE A 373 -25.17 -15.49 -8.44
CA PHE A 373 -25.69 -15.37 -9.82
C PHE A 373 -26.72 -16.46 -10.15
N PHE A 374 -26.68 -17.58 -9.43
CA PHE A 374 -27.57 -18.72 -9.58
C PHE A 374 -28.65 -18.69 -8.51
N GLU A 375 -29.90 -18.93 -8.90
CA GLU A 375 -31.06 -18.85 -8.01
C GLU A 375 -31.18 -20.11 -7.14
N SER A 376 -30.83 -21.27 -7.70
CA SER A 376 -30.93 -22.57 -7.03
C SER A 376 -29.60 -23.34 -7.04
N THR A 377 -29.52 -24.37 -6.20
CA THR A 377 -28.37 -25.27 -6.17
C THR A 377 -28.33 -26.16 -7.41
N GLU A 378 -29.48 -26.59 -7.93
CA GLU A 378 -29.59 -27.39 -9.15
C GLU A 378 -29.06 -26.63 -10.37
N GLU A 379 -29.43 -25.35 -10.50
CA GLU A 379 -28.93 -24.48 -11.57
C GLU A 379 -27.41 -24.32 -11.50
N ARG A 380 -26.87 -24.14 -10.29
CA ARG A 380 -25.43 -24.07 -10.04
C ARG A 380 -24.71 -25.36 -10.44
N VAL A 381 -25.27 -26.52 -10.09
CA VAL A 381 -24.69 -27.82 -10.45
C VAL A 381 -24.75 -28.06 -11.97
N GLN A 382 -25.83 -27.65 -12.64
CA GLN A 382 -25.93 -27.73 -14.10
C GLN A 382 -24.86 -26.87 -14.78
N TYR A 383 -24.67 -25.64 -14.31
CA TYR A 383 -23.59 -24.77 -14.76
C TYR A 383 -22.21 -25.41 -14.56
N LEU A 384 -21.92 -25.94 -13.36
CA LEU A 384 -20.66 -26.62 -13.05
C LEU A 384 -20.43 -27.85 -13.94
N ASN A 385 -21.45 -28.67 -14.18
CA ASN A 385 -21.34 -29.83 -15.07
C ASN A 385 -20.88 -29.42 -16.47
N GLY A 386 -21.52 -28.43 -17.09
CA GLY A 386 -21.12 -27.93 -18.41
C GLY A 386 -19.71 -27.35 -18.42
N ALA A 387 -19.42 -26.48 -17.45
CA ALA A 387 -18.15 -25.76 -17.42
C ALA A 387 -16.94 -26.66 -17.12
N LEU A 388 -17.07 -27.60 -16.18
CA LEU A 388 -16.03 -28.58 -15.90
C LEU A 388 -15.82 -29.55 -17.05
N THR A 389 -16.88 -29.92 -17.80
CA THR A 389 -16.73 -30.75 -19.01
C THR A 389 -15.86 -30.06 -20.06
N HIS A 390 -16.04 -28.76 -20.31
CA HIS A 390 -15.18 -28.03 -21.26
C HIS A 390 -13.72 -27.96 -20.81
N LEU A 391 -13.46 -27.81 -19.51
CA LEU A 391 -12.09 -27.87 -18.97
C LEU A 391 -11.46 -29.25 -19.10
N VAL A 392 -12.23 -30.33 -18.84
CA VAL A 392 -11.77 -31.71 -19.04
C VAL A 392 -11.39 -31.94 -20.51
N HIS A 393 -12.24 -31.54 -21.46
CA HIS A 393 -11.91 -31.65 -22.88
C HIS A 393 -10.67 -30.82 -23.25
N THR A 394 -10.52 -29.62 -22.68
CA THR A 394 -9.34 -28.78 -22.88
C THR A 394 -8.05 -29.46 -22.40
N MET A 395 -8.08 -30.14 -21.25
CA MET A 395 -6.95 -30.90 -20.72
C MET A 395 -6.65 -32.21 -21.49
N GLN A 396 -7.55 -32.63 -22.37
CA GLN A 396 -7.38 -33.81 -23.23
C GLN A 396 -6.86 -33.47 -24.63
N LEU A 397 -6.68 -32.18 -24.96
CA LEU A 397 -6.13 -31.76 -26.25
C LEU A 397 -4.67 -32.21 -26.38
N THR A 398 -4.31 -32.73 -27.56
CA THR A 398 -2.99 -33.33 -27.85
C THR A 398 -2.14 -32.49 -28.80
N ASP A 399 -2.47 -31.21 -28.99
CA ASP A 399 -1.82 -30.30 -29.95
C ASP A 399 -0.54 -29.61 -29.41
N GLY A 400 -0.11 -29.98 -28.20
CA GLY A 400 1.13 -29.52 -27.58
C GLY A 400 1.01 -28.26 -26.71
N ARG A 401 -0.15 -27.57 -26.69
CA ARG A 401 -0.33 -26.34 -25.88
C ARG A 401 -0.14 -26.57 -24.37
N LEU A 402 -0.45 -27.78 -23.89
CA LEU A 402 -0.25 -28.19 -22.49
C LEU A 402 1.23 -28.33 -22.10
N LYS A 403 2.17 -28.27 -23.06
CA LYS A 403 3.61 -28.20 -22.78
C LYS A 403 4.12 -26.77 -22.62
N VAL A 404 3.29 -25.76 -22.86
CA VAL A 404 3.64 -24.34 -22.75
C VAL A 404 3.30 -23.85 -21.34
N PRO A 405 4.29 -23.49 -20.48
CA PRO A 405 4.03 -23.13 -19.09
C PRO A 405 3.03 -21.98 -18.92
N HIS A 406 3.11 -20.95 -19.77
CA HIS A 406 2.16 -19.83 -19.73
C HIS A 406 0.70 -20.29 -19.94
N TYR A 407 0.44 -21.17 -20.92
CA TYR A 407 -0.89 -21.69 -21.16
C TYR A 407 -1.39 -22.53 -19.97
N VAL A 408 -0.53 -23.37 -19.41
CA VAL A 408 -0.85 -24.17 -18.20
C VAL A 408 -1.15 -23.27 -17.00
N THR A 409 -0.45 -22.14 -16.84
CA THR A 409 -0.76 -21.15 -15.80
C THR A 409 -2.17 -20.60 -15.95
N VAL A 410 -2.56 -20.16 -17.16
CA VAL A 410 -3.91 -19.62 -17.40
C VAL A 410 -4.97 -20.68 -17.18
N LEU A 411 -4.71 -21.93 -17.60
CA LEU A 411 -5.61 -23.06 -17.37
C LEU A 411 -5.73 -23.42 -15.88
N ALA A 412 -4.65 -23.37 -15.13
CA ALA A 412 -4.63 -23.57 -13.68
C ALA A 412 -5.40 -22.45 -12.96
N GLU A 413 -5.26 -21.20 -13.42
CA GLU A 413 -6.06 -20.08 -12.91
C GLU A 413 -7.56 -20.30 -13.18
N ALA A 414 -7.94 -20.75 -14.38
CA ALA A 414 -9.32 -21.11 -14.68
C ALA A 414 -9.88 -22.16 -13.70
N CYS A 415 -9.08 -23.18 -13.38
CA CYS A 415 -9.45 -24.20 -12.38
C CYS A 415 -9.58 -23.60 -10.97
N TYR A 416 -8.64 -22.73 -10.57
CA TYR A 416 -8.66 -22.02 -9.29
C TYR A 416 -9.89 -21.12 -9.12
N ARG A 417 -10.32 -20.45 -10.19
CA ARG A 417 -11.49 -19.57 -10.20
C ARG A 417 -12.79 -20.31 -9.87
N PHE A 418 -12.91 -21.60 -10.15
CA PHE A 418 -14.05 -22.39 -9.68
C PHE A 418 -14.02 -22.66 -8.17
N VAL A 419 -12.84 -22.87 -7.59
CA VAL A 419 -12.72 -23.22 -6.16
C VAL A 419 -13.13 -22.05 -5.28
N SER A 420 -12.81 -20.81 -5.66
CA SER A 420 -13.05 -19.63 -4.83
C SER A 420 -14.54 -19.38 -4.47
N PRO A 421 -15.49 -19.26 -5.42
CA PRO A 421 -16.90 -18.99 -5.13
C PRO A 421 -17.71 -20.24 -4.74
N PHE A 422 -17.31 -21.43 -5.19
CA PHE A 422 -18.08 -22.66 -5.02
C PHE A 422 -17.53 -23.53 -3.88
N GLY A 423 -16.21 -23.60 -3.73
CA GLY A 423 -15.54 -24.51 -2.81
C GLY A 423 -15.86 -25.98 -3.08
N TYR A 424 -15.34 -26.86 -2.23
CA TYR A 424 -15.60 -28.30 -2.32
C TYR A 424 -17.10 -28.63 -2.20
N ARG A 425 -17.84 -27.90 -1.35
CA ARG A 425 -19.27 -28.10 -1.09
C ARG A 425 -20.12 -28.14 -2.36
N ASP A 426 -19.91 -27.21 -3.29
CA ASP A 426 -20.72 -27.16 -4.52
C ASP A 426 -20.06 -28.00 -5.64
N LEU A 427 -18.72 -28.07 -5.68
CA LEU A 427 -17.98 -28.80 -6.71
C LEU A 427 -18.19 -30.32 -6.65
N HIS A 428 -18.19 -30.94 -5.47
CA HIS A 428 -18.35 -32.41 -5.35
C HIS A 428 -19.73 -32.92 -5.77
N LEU A 429 -20.73 -32.04 -5.88
CA LEU A 429 -22.07 -32.38 -6.36
C LEU A 429 -22.13 -32.52 -7.90
N SER A 430 -21.12 -32.02 -8.61
CA SER A 430 -21.01 -32.17 -10.06
C SER A 430 -20.66 -33.62 -10.41
N SER A 431 -21.36 -34.18 -11.41
CA SER A 431 -21.05 -35.52 -11.92
C SER A 431 -19.70 -35.61 -12.65
N VAL A 432 -19.12 -34.45 -13.01
CA VAL A 432 -17.86 -34.33 -13.75
C VAL A 432 -16.66 -34.13 -12.82
N PHE A 433 -16.91 -33.89 -11.52
CA PHE A 433 -15.87 -33.55 -10.54
C PHE A 433 -14.69 -34.53 -10.53
N GLN A 434 -14.95 -35.83 -10.52
CA GLN A 434 -13.92 -36.87 -10.51
C GLN A 434 -13.01 -36.83 -11.75
N SER A 435 -13.61 -36.70 -12.93
CA SER A 435 -12.87 -36.61 -14.19
C SER A 435 -12.05 -35.32 -14.26
N TRP A 436 -12.60 -34.21 -13.76
CA TRP A 436 -11.91 -32.92 -13.68
C TRP A 436 -10.71 -32.96 -12.73
N VAL A 437 -10.90 -33.43 -11.50
CA VAL A 437 -9.81 -33.58 -10.51
C VAL A 437 -8.71 -34.50 -11.05
N SER A 438 -9.08 -35.60 -11.71
CA SER A 438 -8.11 -36.53 -12.33
C SER A 438 -7.30 -35.86 -13.45
N ALA A 439 -7.92 -35.02 -14.28
CA ALA A 439 -7.24 -34.28 -15.35
C ALA A 439 -6.28 -33.23 -14.78
N VAL A 440 -6.72 -32.45 -13.77
CA VAL A 440 -5.85 -31.46 -13.11
C VAL A 440 -4.69 -32.14 -12.38
N ARG A 441 -4.91 -33.32 -11.77
CA ARG A 441 -3.85 -34.14 -11.15
C ARG A 441 -2.77 -34.51 -12.16
N ALA A 442 -3.14 -35.05 -13.32
CA ALA A 442 -2.16 -35.44 -14.35
C ALA A 442 -1.29 -34.25 -14.79
N MET A 443 -1.93 -33.12 -15.11
CA MET A 443 -1.22 -31.88 -15.45
C MET A 443 -0.33 -31.37 -14.31
N SER A 444 -0.77 -31.49 -13.06
CA SER A 444 0.00 -31.07 -11.89
C SER A 444 1.24 -31.92 -11.66
N LEU A 445 1.13 -33.24 -11.84
CA LEU A 445 2.28 -34.14 -11.74
C LEU A 445 3.35 -33.81 -12.79
N ASP A 446 2.95 -33.46 -14.02
CA ASP A 446 3.89 -33.06 -15.06
C ASP A 446 4.61 -31.75 -14.70
N VAL A 447 3.90 -30.75 -14.17
CA VAL A 447 4.50 -29.48 -13.74
C VAL A 447 5.35 -29.64 -12.48
N PHE A 448 4.90 -30.41 -11.49
CA PHE A 448 5.62 -30.59 -10.24
C PHE A 448 6.92 -31.36 -10.40
N ARG A 449 7.05 -32.19 -11.45
CA ARG A 449 8.32 -32.85 -11.82
C ARG A 449 9.35 -31.91 -12.44
N ILE A 450 8.95 -30.73 -12.91
CA ILE A 450 9.88 -29.75 -13.50
C ILE A 450 10.87 -29.32 -12.41
N PRO A 451 12.18 -29.55 -12.57
CA PRO A 451 13.19 -29.11 -11.61
C PRO A 451 13.13 -27.61 -11.33
N PHE A 452 13.48 -27.21 -10.12
CA PHE A 452 13.50 -25.79 -9.76
C PHE A 452 14.48 -25.01 -10.66
N GLY A 453 14.03 -23.86 -11.16
CA GLY A 453 14.78 -23.00 -12.07
C GLY A 453 14.47 -23.17 -13.54
N GLN A 454 13.73 -24.21 -13.92
CA GLN A 454 13.28 -24.39 -15.29
C GLN A 454 11.94 -23.68 -15.56
N SER A 455 11.65 -23.41 -16.83
CA SER A 455 10.40 -22.75 -17.23
C SER A 455 9.17 -23.52 -16.72
N GLY A 456 8.32 -22.84 -15.94
CA GLY A 456 7.15 -23.43 -15.29
C GLY A 456 7.36 -23.86 -13.83
N SER A 457 8.60 -23.96 -13.33
CA SER A 457 8.85 -24.34 -11.93
C SER A 457 8.44 -23.26 -10.91
N PHE A 458 8.23 -22.03 -11.37
CA PHE A 458 7.92 -20.86 -10.55
C PHE A 458 6.43 -20.52 -10.59
N THR A 459 6.00 -19.64 -11.50
CA THR A 459 4.61 -19.15 -11.58
C THR A 459 3.62 -20.29 -11.81
N THR A 460 3.87 -21.17 -12.79
CA THR A 460 2.94 -22.26 -13.15
C THR A 460 2.75 -23.25 -11.99
N ALA A 461 3.85 -23.70 -11.38
CA ALA A 461 3.80 -24.56 -10.20
C ALA A 461 3.10 -23.88 -9.01
N THR A 462 3.38 -22.59 -8.76
CA THR A 462 2.73 -21.81 -7.71
C THR A 462 1.22 -21.70 -7.93
N THR A 463 0.76 -21.41 -9.14
CA THR A 463 -0.68 -21.34 -9.45
C THR A 463 -1.38 -22.68 -9.24
N LEU A 464 -0.77 -23.79 -9.65
CA LEU A 464 -1.32 -25.13 -9.42
C LEU A 464 -1.33 -25.51 -7.94
N LEU A 465 -0.28 -25.18 -7.19
CA LEU A 465 -0.24 -25.39 -5.75
C LEU A 465 -1.30 -24.56 -5.03
N ASN A 466 -1.53 -23.31 -5.44
CA ASN A 466 -2.59 -22.47 -4.90
C ASN A 466 -3.99 -23.04 -5.20
N PHE A 467 -4.19 -23.60 -6.40
CA PHE A 467 -5.40 -24.36 -6.73
C PHE A 467 -5.64 -25.50 -5.73
N TRP A 468 -4.65 -26.37 -5.58
CA TRP A 468 -4.76 -27.53 -4.73
C TRP A 468 -4.90 -27.18 -3.25
N SER A 469 -4.09 -26.24 -2.76
CA SER A 469 -4.16 -25.74 -1.38
C SER A 469 -5.53 -25.17 -1.04
N ARG A 470 -6.11 -24.37 -1.95
CA ARG A 470 -7.45 -23.81 -1.74
C ARG A 470 -8.55 -24.86 -1.77
N LEU A 471 -8.45 -25.82 -2.68
CA LEU A 471 -9.42 -26.93 -2.78
C LEU A 471 -9.33 -27.82 -1.53
N ALA A 472 -8.12 -28.15 -1.09
CA ALA A 472 -7.84 -28.89 0.13
C ALA A 472 -8.40 -28.18 1.38
N THR A 473 -8.14 -26.87 1.52
CA THR A 473 -8.67 -26.07 2.61
C THR A 473 -10.20 -26.08 2.61
N SER A 474 -10.83 -25.91 1.44
CA SER A 474 -12.28 -25.96 1.32
C SER A 474 -12.87 -27.33 1.67
N ARG A 475 -12.19 -28.42 1.29
CA ARG A 475 -12.55 -29.80 1.67
C ARG A 475 -12.52 -29.98 3.18
N ARG A 476 -11.47 -29.51 3.87
CA ARG A 476 -11.34 -29.63 5.34
C ARG A 476 -12.40 -28.82 6.10
N MET A 477 -12.83 -27.68 5.57
CA MET A 477 -13.88 -26.86 6.18
C MET A 477 -15.29 -27.41 5.97
N TYR A 478 -15.48 -28.32 5.01
CA TYR A 478 -16.77 -28.97 4.78
C TYR A 478 -17.00 -30.07 5.83
N SER A 479 -18.23 -30.22 6.34
CA SER A 479 -18.54 -31.12 7.47
C SER A 479 -18.19 -32.57 7.16
N MET A 480 -17.35 -33.17 7.99
CA MET A 480 -16.91 -34.56 7.86
C MET A 480 -17.91 -35.52 8.51
N SER A 481 -18.76 -36.13 7.70
CA SER A 481 -19.31 -37.45 8.03
C SER A 481 -18.23 -38.50 7.73
N GLU A 482 -18.11 -39.55 8.56
CA GLU A 482 -17.25 -40.72 8.26
C GLU A 482 -17.60 -41.38 6.92
N GLU A 483 -18.82 -41.15 6.41
CA GLU A 483 -19.31 -41.65 5.12
C GLU A 483 -18.92 -40.76 3.91
N SER A 484 -18.18 -39.67 4.12
CA SER A 484 -17.78 -38.78 3.02
C SER A 484 -16.72 -39.44 2.11
N ALA A 485 -16.88 -39.28 0.79
CA ALA A 485 -15.93 -39.80 -0.19
C ALA A 485 -14.53 -39.21 0.00
N LYS A 486 -13.51 -40.07 -0.08
CA LYS A 486 -12.08 -39.73 0.06
C LYS A 486 -11.44 -39.38 -1.28
N ASP A 487 -11.99 -38.38 -1.96
CA ASP A 487 -11.63 -38.09 -3.34
C ASP A 487 -10.27 -37.38 -3.47
N LEU A 488 -9.99 -36.44 -2.56
CA LEU A 488 -8.76 -35.64 -2.57
C LEU A 488 -7.67 -36.27 -1.70
N GLU A 489 -8.07 -36.97 -0.63
CA GLU A 489 -7.20 -37.65 0.31
C GLU A 489 -6.38 -38.74 -0.38
N LEU A 490 -6.95 -39.45 -1.37
CA LEU A 490 -6.27 -40.50 -2.14
C LEU A 490 -5.19 -39.97 -3.10
N ILE A 491 -5.29 -38.71 -3.53
CA ILE A 491 -4.35 -38.12 -4.51
C ILE A 491 -3.33 -37.18 -3.87
N SER A 492 -3.66 -36.62 -2.69
CA SER A 492 -2.82 -35.62 -2.03
C SER A 492 -1.40 -36.12 -1.68
N PRO A 493 -1.17 -37.36 -1.18
CA PRO A 493 0.17 -37.82 -0.83
C PRO A 493 1.08 -37.91 -2.06
N GLU A 494 0.55 -38.37 -3.20
CA GLU A 494 1.32 -38.48 -4.44
C GLU A 494 1.73 -37.09 -4.96
N LEU A 495 0.84 -36.10 -4.94
CA LEU A 495 1.16 -34.73 -5.37
C LEU A 495 2.23 -34.09 -4.47
N VAL A 496 2.10 -34.24 -3.15
CA VAL A 496 3.07 -33.75 -2.17
C VAL A 496 4.43 -34.38 -2.41
N MET A 497 4.48 -35.70 -2.58
CA MET A 497 5.73 -36.41 -2.83
C MET A 497 6.37 -36.02 -4.15
N CYS A 498 5.59 -35.99 -5.23
CA CYS A 498 6.07 -35.59 -6.55
C CYS A 498 6.75 -34.21 -6.54
N PHE A 499 6.13 -33.24 -5.86
CA PHE A 499 6.71 -31.91 -5.69
C PHE A 499 7.93 -31.93 -4.75
N PHE A 500 7.85 -32.59 -3.60
CA PHE A 500 8.96 -32.65 -2.64
C PHE A 500 10.22 -33.25 -3.29
N GLU A 501 10.07 -34.38 -3.98
CA GLU A 501 11.15 -35.08 -4.65
C GLU A 501 11.84 -34.17 -5.68
N SER A 502 11.09 -33.44 -6.52
CA SER A 502 11.70 -32.59 -7.56
C SER A 502 12.45 -31.37 -7.01
N ARG A 503 12.10 -30.90 -5.81
CA ARG A 503 12.72 -29.74 -5.16
C ARG A 503 13.94 -30.11 -4.32
N VAL A 504 13.91 -31.27 -3.67
CA VAL A 504 14.96 -31.73 -2.75
C VAL A 504 15.93 -32.71 -3.44
N HIS A 505 15.71 -33.06 -4.71
CA HIS A 505 16.58 -33.96 -5.46
C HIS A 505 18.03 -33.46 -5.55
N VAL A 506 18.98 -34.36 -5.27
CA VAL A 506 20.41 -34.14 -5.47
C VAL A 506 20.82 -34.88 -6.74
N GLY A 507 21.17 -34.14 -7.80
CA GLY A 507 21.57 -34.72 -9.08
C GLY A 507 22.84 -35.58 -8.94
N GLY A 508 22.68 -36.89 -8.86
CA GLY A 508 23.77 -37.86 -8.82
C GLY A 508 23.89 -38.61 -10.14
N GLY A 509 25.06 -38.55 -10.77
CA GLY A 509 25.41 -39.43 -11.88
C GLY A 509 25.43 -40.90 -11.44
N SER A 510 24.34 -41.62 -11.68
CA SER A 510 24.33 -43.09 -11.71
C SER A 510 23.32 -43.55 -12.77
N GLY A 511 23.83 -44.24 -13.79
CA GLY A 511 23.07 -44.58 -14.98
C GLY A 511 22.02 -45.66 -14.75
N GLN A 512 20.80 -45.43 -15.24
CA GLN A 512 20.08 -46.39 -16.07
C GLN A 512 18.92 -45.74 -16.86
N GLN A 513 19.12 -45.71 -18.18
CA GLN A 513 18.19 -45.81 -19.31
C GLN A 513 16.84 -45.07 -19.29
N GLY A 514 16.82 -43.99 -20.08
CA GLY A 514 15.66 -43.44 -20.77
C GLY A 514 16.12 -42.53 -21.91
N SER A 515 16.69 -43.12 -22.97
CA SER A 515 17.17 -42.43 -24.17
C SER A 515 16.05 -41.65 -24.86
N LEU A 516 16.25 -40.34 -25.11
CA LEU A 516 16.22 -39.73 -26.45
C LEU A 516 16.63 -38.25 -26.42
N HIS A 517 17.51 -37.91 -27.37
CA HIS A 517 17.96 -36.58 -27.84
C HIS A 517 18.94 -35.75 -27.00
N ARG A 518 20.20 -36.17 -27.14
CA ARG A 518 21.45 -35.42 -26.95
C ARG A 518 21.52 -34.20 -27.89
N GLY A 519 21.32 -33.00 -27.34
CA GLY A 519 21.90 -31.75 -27.83
C GLY A 519 23.10 -31.40 -26.96
N THR A 520 24.24 -31.16 -27.59
CA THR A 520 25.54 -30.91 -26.95
C THR A 520 25.63 -29.51 -26.35
N ASN A 521 25.85 -29.42 -25.04
CA ASN A 521 26.89 -28.61 -24.35
C ASN A 521 26.40 -28.10 -22.98
N THR A 522 27.29 -28.25 -21.99
CA THR A 522 27.34 -27.58 -20.67
C THR A 522 26.08 -27.68 -19.78
N ALA A 523 25.94 -28.78 -19.03
CA ALA A 523 24.89 -28.95 -18.00
C ALA A 523 25.43 -28.92 -16.55
N SER A 524 26.71 -28.60 -16.35
CA SER A 524 27.33 -28.48 -15.02
C SER A 524 27.63 -27.03 -14.60
N GLY A 525 27.38 -26.05 -15.48
CA GLY A 525 27.56 -24.61 -15.20
C GLY A 525 26.27 -23.93 -14.74
N ASP A 526 25.10 -24.40 -15.18
CA ASP A 526 23.84 -23.66 -15.05
C ASP A 526 23.31 -23.53 -13.60
N LEU A 527 23.65 -24.44 -12.67
CA LEU A 527 23.18 -24.39 -11.28
C LEU A 527 24.00 -23.42 -10.41
N GLU A 528 25.31 -23.35 -10.61
CA GLU A 528 26.17 -22.35 -9.96
C GLU A 528 25.96 -20.96 -10.58
N GLU A 529 25.75 -20.86 -11.90
CA GLU A 529 25.33 -19.59 -12.54
C GLU A 529 23.95 -19.12 -12.05
N MET A 530 23.03 -20.03 -11.73
CA MET A 530 21.71 -19.67 -11.19
C MET A 530 21.75 -19.23 -9.72
N GLU A 531 22.62 -19.84 -8.89
CA GLU A 531 22.86 -19.40 -7.51
C GLU A 531 23.57 -18.03 -7.48
N TYR A 532 24.51 -17.79 -8.40
CA TYR A 532 25.16 -16.48 -8.60
C TYR A 532 24.24 -15.43 -9.27
N SER A 533 23.31 -15.87 -10.12
CA SER A 533 22.30 -15.02 -10.77
C SER A 533 21.21 -14.59 -9.80
N MET A 534 20.82 -15.42 -8.82
CA MET A 534 19.81 -15.07 -7.81
C MET A 534 20.32 -14.01 -6.82
N GLU A 535 21.60 -14.04 -6.45
CA GLU A 535 22.21 -13.04 -5.57
C GLU A 535 22.41 -11.67 -6.26
N LEU A 536 22.29 -11.60 -7.59
CA LEU A 536 22.44 -10.38 -8.41
C LEU A 536 21.14 -9.88 -9.03
N ASP A 537 20.01 -10.58 -8.83
CA ASP A 537 18.72 -10.26 -9.45
C ASP A 537 17.96 -9.19 -8.66
N GLU A 538 17.28 -8.27 -9.35
CA GLU A 538 16.34 -7.32 -8.72
C GLU A 538 15.13 -8.05 -8.08
N ASP A 539 14.96 -9.35 -8.36
CA ASP A 539 13.84 -10.23 -7.99
C ASP A 539 14.15 -11.33 -6.94
N PHE A 540 15.28 -11.27 -6.21
CA PHE A 540 15.61 -12.29 -5.18
C PHE A 540 14.52 -12.44 -4.10
N GLU A 541 13.97 -11.32 -3.62
CA GLU A 541 12.89 -11.34 -2.61
C GLU A 541 11.58 -11.92 -3.19
N ALA A 542 11.24 -11.59 -4.44
CA ALA A 542 10.08 -12.19 -5.12
C ALA A 542 10.24 -13.70 -5.31
N THR A 543 11.47 -14.15 -5.60
CA THR A 543 11.82 -15.56 -5.66
C THR A 543 11.60 -16.25 -4.33
N MET A 544 12.07 -15.63 -3.24
CA MET A 544 11.90 -16.15 -1.89
C MET A 544 10.43 -16.21 -1.46
N GLU A 545 9.63 -15.19 -1.77
CA GLU A 545 8.19 -15.18 -1.52
C GLU A 545 7.48 -16.34 -2.22
N SER A 546 7.86 -16.67 -3.46
CA SER A 546 7.29 -17.83 -4.15
C SER A 546 7.72 -19.16 -3.53
N ILE A 547 8.97 -19.31 -3.11
CA ILE A 547 9.41 -20.53 -2.40
C ILE A 547 8.57 -20.74 -1.13
N LEU A 548 8.37 -19.68 -0.36
CA LEU A 548 7.51 -19.69 0.83
C LEU A 548 6.06 -20.06 0.47
N ALA A 549 5.46 -19.40 -0.52
CA ALA A 549 4.10 -19.68 -0.97
C ALA A 549 3.92 -21.13 -1.44
N GLN A 550 4.88 -21.66 -2.21
CA GLN A 550 4.88 -23.06 -2.64
C GLN A 550 5.00 -24.01 -1.45
N SER A 551 5.87 -23.71 -0.47
CA SER A 551 6.06 -24.55 0.72
C SER A 551 4.80 -24.64 1.60
N ASP A 552 4.13 -23.52 1.85
CA ASP A 552 2.88 -23.46 2.62
C ASP A 552 1.73 -24.17 1.89
N ALA A 553 1.64 -24.01 0.56
CA ALA A 553 0.62 -24.66 -0.25
C ALA A 553 0.78 -26.19 -0.27
N VAL A 554 2.00 -26.70 -0.40
CA VAL A 554 2.30 -28.14 -0.33
C VAL A 554 2.02 -28.70 1.07
N ALA A 555 2.38 -27.96 2.12
CA ALA A 555 2.09 -28.39 3.49
C ALA A 555 0.58 -28.43 3.79
N THR A 556 -0.19 -27.50 3.23
CA THR A 556 -1.66 -27.49 3.30
C THR A 556 -2.27 -28.71 2.60
N LEU A 557 -1.70 -29.14 1.48
CA LEU A 557 -2.08 -30.38 0.80
C LEU A 557 -1.77 -31.61 1.64
N ALA A 558 -0.57 -31.69 2.21
CA ALA A 558 -0.15 -32.81 3.05
C ALA A 558 -1.09 -33.00 4.26
N LEU A 559 -1.70 -31.93 4.75
CA LEU A 559 -2.64 -31.96 5.87
C LEU A 559 -3.98 -32.65 5.56
N LEU A 560 -4.33 -32.89 4.28
CA LEU A 560 -5.54 -33.68 3.94
C LEU A 560 -5.42 -35.15 4.36
N GLU A 561 -4.26 -35.75 4.13
CA GLU A 561 -3.96 -37.16 4.46
C GLU A 561 -2.53 -37.24 5.02
N HIS A 562 -2.34 -36.61 6.18
CA HIS A 562 -1.01 -36.39 6.77
C HIS A 562 -0.27 -37.67 7.13
N THR A 563 -1.00 -38.76 7.42
CA THR A 563 -0.40 -40.01 7.89
C THR A 563 0.39 -40.64 6.75
N GLU A 564 -0.25 -40.76 5.58
CA GLU A 564 0.38 -41.33 4.40
C GLU A 564 1.41 -40.37 3.79
N ALA A 565 1.09 -39.08 3.70
CA ALA A 565 2.03 -38.07 3.17
C ALA A 565 3.34 -38.06 3.98
N MET A 566 3.26 -38.01 5.31
CA MET A 566 4.47 -38.02 6.16
C MET A 566 5.19 -39.36 6.12
N ARG A 567 4.48 -40.49 5.98
CA ARG A 567 5.10 -41.81 5.82
C ARG A 567 5.93 -41.88 4.53
N MET A 568 5.40 -41.39 3.41
CA MET A 568 6.12 -41.36 2.14
C MET A 568 7.35 -40.42 2.22
N LEU A 569 7.19 -39.22 2.81
CA LEU A 569 8.29 -38.28 3.00
C LEU A 569 9.41 -38.85 3.88
N ALA A 570 9.04 -39.44 5.02
CA ALA A 570 9.99 -40.08 5.92
C ALA A 570 10.76 -41.21 5.24
N ASN A 571 10.08 -42.06 4.47
CA ASN A 571 10.74 -43.13 3.71
C ASN A 571 11.70 -42.56 2.66
N TYR A 572 11.30 -41.53 1.91
CA TYR A 572 12.14 -40.92 0.89
C TYR A 572 13.42 -40.30 1.46
N VAL A 573 13.31 -39.53 2.55
CA VAL A 573 14.51 -38.88 3.12
C VAL A 573 15.52 -39.88 3.68
N HIS A 574 15.07 -41.04 4.21
CA HIS A 574 15.97 -42.07 4.73
C HIS A 574 16.52 -43.02 3.67
N SER A 575 15.69 -43.41 2.69
CA SER A 575 16.06 -44.44 1.69
C SER A 575 16.60 -43.86 0.39
N GLY A 576 16.12 -42.68 -0.03
CA GLY A 576 16.47 -42.06 -1.30
C GLY A 576 17.48 -40.91 -1.18
N LEU A 577 17.34 -40.07 -0.15
CA LEU A 577 18.12 -38.83 -0.02
C LEU A 577 19.36 -39.02 0.86
N GLY A 578 19.18 -39.44 2.12
CA GLY A 578 20.26 -39.61 3.10
C GLY A 578 21.07 -38.32 3.34
N SER A 579 22.33 -38.47 3.75
CA SER A 579 23.24 -37.33 3.97
C SER A 579 23.63 -36.58 2.69
N ASN A 580 23.27 -37.09 1.50
CA ASN A 580 23.60 -36.45 0.22
C ASN A 580 22.93 -35.07 0.07
N VAL A 581 21.82 -34.80 0.77
CA VAL A 581 21.17 -33.47 0.75
C VAL A 581 22.14 -32.35 1.13
N LEU A 582 23.05 -32.63 2.09
CA LEU A 582 24.08 -31.70 2.54
C LEU A 582 25.20 -31.49 1.51
N THR A 583 25.13 -32.07 0.32
CA THR A 583 26.05 -31.75 -0.79
C THR A 583 25.49 -30.66 -1.72
N SER A 584 24.20 -30.33 -1.60
CA SER A 584 23.52 -29.33 -2.44
C SER A 584 22.88 -28.25 -1.56
N PRO A 585 23.35 -26.99 -1.63
CA PRO A 585 22.73 -25.86 -0.95
C PRO A 585 21.27 -25.66 -1.34
N SER A 586 20.95 -25.82 -2.63
CA SER A 586 19.57 -25.69 -3.14
C SER A 586 18.64 -26.76 -2.55
N ALA A 587 19.06 -28.03 -2.55
CA ALA A 587 18.25 -29.11 -1.97
C ALA A 587 18.06 -28.93 -0.44
N THR A 588 19.12 -28.49 0.26
CA THR A 588 19.06 -28.20 1.69
C THR A 588 18.12 -27.02 2.00
N THR A 589 18.13 -25.99 1.15
CA THR A 589 17.23 -24.84 1.26
C THR A 589 15.77 -25.26 1.11
N TRP A 590 15.45 -26.02 0.05
CA TRP A 590 14.10 -26.54 -0.16
C TRP A 590 13.65 -27.47 0.98
N LEU A 591 14.55 -28.31 1.50
CA LEU A 591 14.26 -29.16 2.66
C LEU A 591 13.81 -28.32 3.86
N PHE A 592 14.53 -27.24 4.21
CA PHE A 592 14.17 -26.41 5.36
C PHE A 592 12.90 -25.59 5.14
N TYR A 593 12.66 -25.04 3.95
CA TYR A 593 11.41 -24.34 3.67
C TYR A 593 10.19 -25.29 3.74
N LEU A 594 10.28 -26.47 3.10
CA LEU A 594 9.23 -27.48 3.14
C LEU A 594 9.02 -28.01 4.56
N ALA A 595 10.09 -28.26 5.32
CA ALA A 595 9.99 -28.64 6.72
C ALA A 595 9.31 -27.55 7.56
N GLY A 596 9.61 -26.27 7.32
CA GLY A 596 8.95 -25.13 7.97
C GLY A 596 7.44 -25.12 7.73
N GLY A 597 7.02 -25.24 6.47
CA GLY A 597 5.59 -25.34 6.12
C GLY A 597 4.91 -26.55 6.79
N LEU A 598 5.57 -27.72 6.80
CA LEU A 598 5.06 -28.92 7.46
C LEU A 598 4.96 -28.77 8.99
N VAL A 599 5.89 -28.06 9.64
CA VAL A 599 5.77 -27.74 11.08
C VAL A 599 4.52 -26.89 11.32
N ARG A 600 4.33 -25.85 10.51
CA ARG A 600 3.22 -24.89 10.65
C ARG A 600 1.84 -25.54 10.47
N HIS A 601 1.70 -26.44 9.49
CA HIS A 601 0.41 -26.99 9.10
C HIS A 601 0.18 -28.41 9.61
N VAL A 602 1.11 -29.33 9.35
CA VAL A 602 0.95 -30.77 9.64
C VAL A 602 1.25 -31.05 11.11
N LEU A 603 2.42 -30.64 11.60
CA LEU A 603 2.84 -30.94 12.95
C LEU A 603 1.91 -30.31 14.00
N SER A 604 1.40 -29.11 13.75
CA SER A 604 0.42 -28.45 14.64
C SER A 604 -0.90 -29.21 14.81
N ALA A 605 -1.22 -30.08 13.86
CA ALA A 605 -2.48 -30.82 13.78
C ALA A 605 -2.26 -32.35 13.77
N VAL A 606 -1.08 -32.81 14.22
CA VAL A 606 -0.69 -34.22 14.15
C VAL A 606 -1.57 -35.10 15.04
N GLU A 607 -1.98 -36.24 14.48
CA GLU A 607 -2.71 -37.30 15.19
C GLU A 607 -1.80 -38.51 15.48
N GLU A 608 -2.23 -39.36 16.42
CA GLU A 608 -1.50 -40.55 16.87
C GLU A 608 -0.91 -41.43 15.73
N PRO A 609 -1.64 -41.80 14.65
CA PRO A 609 -1.09 -42.66 13.60
C PRO A 609 0.04 -42.01 12.80
N ALA A 610 0.15 -40.67 12.80
CA ALA A 610 1.18 -39.94 12.07
C ALA A 610 2.44 -39.66 12.91
N VAL A 611 2.41 -39.94 14.22
CA VAL A 611 3.50 -39.58 15.17
C VAL A 611 4.84 -40.17 14.76
N GLU A 612 4.89 -41.46 14.40
CA GLU A 612 6.15 -42.14 14.04
C GLU A 612 6.76 -41.54 12.76
N ALA A 613 5.95 -41.39 11.71
CA ALA A 613 6.38 -40.81 10.44
C ALA A 613 6.84 -39.35 10.59
N CYS A 614 6.09 -38.53 11.35
CA CYS A 614 6.48 -37.16 11.65
C CYS A 614 7.80 -37.12 12.44
N SER A 615 7.93 -37.96 13.46
CA SER A 615 9.15 -38.04 14.28
C SER A 615 10.36 -38.40 13.42
N SER A 616 10.23 -39.42 12.56
CA SER A 616 11.28 -39.86 11.65
C SER A 616 11.72 -38.73 10.70
N PHE A 617 10.77 -38.05 10.04
CA PHE A 617 11.08 -36.96 9.12
C PHE A 617 11.75 -35.76 9.80
N PHE A 618 11.25 -35.33 10.97
CA PHE A 618 11.82 -34.17 11.66
C PHE A 618 13.15 -34.47 12.36
N VAL A 619 13.40 -35.72 12.80
CA VAL A 619 14.75 -36.14 13.24
C VAL A 619 15.75 -35.93 12.11
N PHE A 620 15.42 -36.38 10.89
CA PHE A 620 16.29 -36.16 9.72
C PHE A 620 16.57 -34.67 9.46
N CYS A 621 15.55 -33.81 9.54
CA CYS A 621 15.71 -32.36 9.35
C CYS A 621 16.60 -31.73 10.43
N VAL A 622 16.42 -32.14 11.69
CA VAL A 622 17.25 -31.71 12.84
C VAL A 622 18.69 -32.19 12.69
N ASP A 623 18.89 -33.43 12.24
CA ASP A 623 20.22 -33.97 11.97
C ASP A 623 20.93 -33.20 10.85
N CYS A 624 20.21 -32.86 9.77
CA CYS A 624 20.74 -32.01 8.70
C CYS A 624 21.17 -30.63 9.22
N ALA A 625 20.31 -29.98 10.03
CA ALA A 625 20.64 -28.68 10.65
C ALA A 625 21.88 -28.75 11.55
N ASN A 626 22.02 -29.82 12.35
CA ASN A 626 23.16 -30.01 13.23
C ASN A 626 24.47 -30.33 12.48
N HIS A 627 24.41 -31.17 11.44
CA HIS A 627 25.58 -31.72 10.76
C HIS A 627 26.05 -30.92 9.54
N ARG A 628 25.28 -29.92 9.04
CA ARG A 628 25.69 -29.07 7.90
C ARG A 628 27.04 -28.37 8.09
N HIS A 629 27.53 -28.27 9.33
CA HIS A 629 28.81 -27.65 9.68
C HIS A 629 29.92 -28.64 10.00
N SER A 630 29.63 -29.95 10.10
CA SER A 630 30.57 -30.97 10.61
C SER A 630 31.53 -31.52 9.54
N GLY A 631 31.50 -30.97 8.32
CA GLY A 631 32.41 -31.34 7.23
C GLY A 631 33.83 -30.82 7.45
N ALA A 632 34.82 -31.64 7.12
CA ALA A 632 36.26 -31.42 7.33
C ALA A 632 36.86 -30.32 6.42
N ALA A 633 36.41 -29.08 6.58
CA ALA A 633 37.10 -27.85 6.26
C ALA A 633 36.24 -26.69 6.79
N ALA A 634 36.55 -26.22 7.99
CA ALA A 634 36.17 -24.89 8.46
C ALA A 634 36.90 -23.82 7.63
N MET A 635 36.70 -23.84 6.30
CA MET A 635 36.98 -22.71 5.45
C MET A 635 35.81 -21.73 5.60
N PRO A 636 36.05 -20.40 5.56
CA PRO A 636 35.01 -19.37 5.73
C PRO A 636 33.91 -19.34 4.64
N SER A 637 33.84 -20.36 3.77
CA SER A 637 33.03 -20.39 2.54
C SER A 637 32.49 -21.79 2.24
N SER A 638 31.85 -22.44 3.21
CA SER A 638 30.97 -23.58 2.90
C SER A 638 29.68 -23.04 2.29
N SER A 639 29.31 -23.50 1.09
CA SER A 639 28.06 -23.10 0.43
C SER A 639 26.80 -23.47 1.24
N LEU A 640 26.91 -24.41 2.20
CA LEU A 640 25.84 -24.76 3.16
C LEU A 640 25.66 -23.73 4.30
N CYS A 641 26.52 -22.71 4.35
CA CYS A 641 26.43 -21.56 5.26
C CYS A 641 26.22 -20.25 4.47
N SER A 642 25.77 -20.36 3.21
CA SER A 642 25.36 -19.22 2.39
C SER A 642 24.15 -18.52 3.01
N SER A 643 23.91 -17.27 2.62
CA SER A 643 22.73 -16.52 3.09
C SER A 643 21.43 -17.21 2.68
N TYR A 644 21.42 -17.83 1.50
CA TYR A 644 20.30 -18.60 0.97
C TYR A 644 19.88 -19.76 1.90
N VAL A 645 20.84 -20.61 2.31
CA VAL A 645 20.55 -21.74 3.22
C VAL A 645 20.20 -21.25 4.63
N GLU A 646 20.87 -20.22 5.14
CA GLU A 646 20.61 -19.69 6.49
C GLU A 646 19.22 -19.06 6.60
N ARG A 647 18.74 -18.36 5.57
CA ARG A 647 17.35 -17.84 5.56
C ARG A 647 16.33 -18.98 5.62
N ALA A 648 16.58 -20.08 4.90
CA ALA A 648 15.72 -21.26 4.93
C ALA A 648 15.71 -21.92 6.31
N LEU A 649 16.89 -22.07 6.92
CA LEU A 649 17.01 -22.60 8.28
C LEU A 649 16.30 -21.69 9.29
N LEU A 650 16.47 -20.38 9.21
CA LEU A 650 15.78 -19.44 10.10
C LEU A 650 14.26 -19.53 9.97
N HIS A 651 13.74 -19.71 8.75
CA HIS A 651 12.31 -19.96 8.54
C HIS A 651 11.86 -21.25 9.26
N PHE A 652 12.58 -22.35 9.08
CA PHE A 652 12.31 -23.61 9.78
C PHE A 652 12.34 -23.43 11.31
N LEU A 653 13.39 -22.81 11.85
CA LEU A 653 13.53 -22.57 13.29
C LEU A 653 12.44 -21.65 13.85
N THR A 654 11.99 -20.67 13.07
CA THR A 654 10.88 -19.79 13.45
C THR A 654 9.57 -20.57 13.55
N MET A 655 9.30 -21.48 12.62
CA MET A 655 8.13 -22.37 12.71
C MET A 655 8.25 -23.34 13.89
N VAL A 656 9.44 -23.90 14.15
CA VAL A 656 9.69 -24.76 15.33
C VAL A 656 9.52 -24.00 16.64
N GLN A 657 9.92 -22.72 16.70
CA GLN A 657 9.73 -21.87 17.88
C GLN A 657 8.25 -21.69 18.23
N SER A 658 7.34 -21.67 17.26
CA SER A 658 5.90 -21.60 17.54
C SER A 658 5.39 -22.81 18.34
N VAL A 659 5.99 -23.99 18.16
CA VAL A 659 5.69 -25.21 18.93
C VAL A 659 6.16 -25.06 20.38
N LEU A 660 7.30 -24.40 20.61
CA LEU A 660 7.85 -24.15 21.93
C LEU A 660 6.93 -23.24 22.77
N SER A 661 6.44 -22.15 22.19
CA SER A 661 5.60 -21.15 22.86
C SER A 661 4.14 -21.58 23.04
N SER A 662 3.72 -22.73 22.50
CA SER A 662 2.35 -23.22 22.67
C SER A 662 2.09 -23.72 24.09
N SER A 663 1.15 -23.06 24.79
CA SER A 663 0.77 -23.37 26.17
C SER A 663 0.05 -24.72 26.33
N ARG A 664 -0.53 -25.26 25.24
CA ARG A 664 -1.26 -26.55 25.23
C ARG A 664 -0.83 -27.38 24.02
N LEU A 665 0.18 -28.22 24.19
CA LEU A 665 0.49 -29.27 23.20
C LEU A 665 -0.46 -30.44 23.44
N HIS A 666 -1.15 -30.90 22.39
CA HIS A 666 -1.89 -32.17 22.46
C HIS A 666 -0.90 -33.35 22.56
N GLU A 667 -1.37 -34.50 23.03
CA GLU A 667 -0.53 -35.67 23.36
C GLU A 667 0.36 -36.13 22.19
N ALA A 668 -0.22 -36.32 21.00
CA ALA A 668 0.52 -36.69 19.78
C ALA A 668 1.69 -35.73 19.46
N LEU A 669 1.45 -34.42 19.52
CA LEU A 669 2.48 -33.40 19.30
C LEU A 669 3.56 -33.45 20.40
N SER A 670 3.16 -33.64 21.66
CA SER A 670 4.10 -33.79 22.77
C SER A 670 5.01 -35.01 22.58
N THR A 671 4.47 -36.11 22.06
CA THR A 671 5.25 -37.32 21.73
C THR A 671 6.23 -37.06 20.59
N VAL A 672 5.83 -36.37 19.51
CA VAL A 672 6.76 -35.99 18.45
C VAL A 672 7.88 -35.10 18.98
N VAL A 673 7.57 -34.08 19.79
CA VAL A 673 8.60 -33.21 20.40
C VAL A 673 9.56 -34.03 21.27
N THR A 674 9.06 -35.01 22.01
CA THR A 674 9.88 -35.90 22.83
C THR A 674 10.76 -36.81 21.97
N ASN A 675 10.23 -37.37 20.89
CA ASN A 675 10.99 -38.25 19.99
C ASN A 675 12.09 -37.50 19.22
N VAL A 676 11.78 -36.28 18.76
CA VAL A 676 12.69 -35.48 17.91
C VAL A 676 13.70 -34.71 18.74
N PHE A 677 13.26 -34.05 19.82
CA PHE A 677 14.07 -33.12 20.58
C PHE A 677 14.35 -33.59 22.01
N GLN A 678 13.82 -34.72 22.47
CA GLN A 678 13.90 -35.23 23.86
C GLN A 678 13.08 -34.43 24.88
N SER A 679 13.09 -33.10 24.82
CA SER A 679 12.30 -32.23 25.70
C SER A 679 12.07 -30.85 25.07
N ARG A 680 11.12 -30.08 25.61
CA ARG A 680 10.92 -28.66 25.23
C ARG A 680 12.18 -27.81 25.47
N MET A 681 12.93 -28.11 26.53
CA MET A 681 14.18 -27.42 26.83
C MET A 681 15.26 -27.72 25.79
N ALA A 682 15.40 -28.98 25.39
CA ALA A 682 16.35 -29.39 24.36
C ALA A 682 15.95 -28.88 22.97
N LEU A 683 14.65 -28.72 22.67
CA LEU A 683 14.17 -28.00 21.49
C LEU A 683 14.64 -26.53 21.51
N PHE A 684 14.48 -25.83 22.63
CA PHE A 684 14.98 -24.46 22.74
C PHE A 684 16.52 -24.42 22.62
N GLN A 685 17.23 -25.34 23.26
CA GLN A 685 18.68 -25.45 23.11
C GLN A 685 19.09 -25.71 21.65
N PHE A 686 18.32 -26.49 20.89
CA PHE A 686 18.53 -26.70 19.45
C PHE A 686 18.39 -25.39 18.65
N ILE A 687 17.38 -24.57 18.94
CA ILE A 687 17.21 -23.23 18.35
C ILE A 687 18.43 -22.37 18.67
N LEU A 688 18.84 -22.28 19.95
CA LEU A 688 19.98 -21.49 20.38
C LEU A 688 21.31 -21.94 19.75
N ASN A 689 21.54 -23.24 19.62
CA ASN A 689 22.76 -23.79 19.02
C ASN A 689 22.92 -23.38 17.56
N ASN A 690 21.84 -23.39 16.78
CA ASN A 690 21.86 -23.01 15.37
C ASN A 690 21.99 -21.48 15.20
N ILE A 691 21.22 -20.71 15.98
CA ILE A 691 21.26 -19.25 15.90
C ILE A 691 22.57 -18.65 16.44
N GLY A 692 23.14 -19.24 17.49
CA GLY A 692 24.38 -18.75 18.10
C GLY A 692 25.54 -18.64 17.11
N ARG A 693 25.57 -19.51 16.08
CA ARG A 693 26.56 -19.45 14.99
C ARG A 693 26.33 -18.25 14.05
N ASN A 694 25.08 -17.90 13.77
CA ASN A 694 24.75 -16.72 12.97
C ASN A 694 25.21 -15.42 13.63
N LEU A 695 25.18 -15.35 14.97
CA LEU A 695 25.67 -14.20 15.73
C LEU A 695 27.21 -14.03 15.65
N ILE A 696 27.94 -15.06 15.25
CA ILE A 696 29.41 -15.06 15.07
C ILE A 696 29.77 -14.87 13.58
N ARG A 697 28.79 -14.68 12.68
CA ARG A 697 29.05 -14.50 11.25
C ARG A 697 29.86 -13.22 10.98
N GLY A 698 30.97 -13.37 10.27
CA GLY A 698 31.86 -12.27 9.89
C GLY A 698 31.26 -11.36 8.82
N VAL A 699 31.74 -10.12 8.80
CA VAL A 699 31.42 -9.11 7.78
C VAL A 699 32.58 -9.07 6.79
N THR A 700 32.28 -9.05 5.49
CA THR A 700 33.28 -9.22 4.40
C THR A 700 33.79 -7.89 3.84
N GLY A 701 33.11 -6.78 4.15
CA GLY A 701 33.38 -5.46 3.59
C GLY A 701 32.69 -5.22 2.25
N ASN A 702 32.04 -6.23 1.67
CA ASN A 702 31.14 -6.07 0.53
C ASN A 702 29.75 -5.66 1.03
N ARG A 703 29.27 -4.47 0.62
CA ARG A 703 28.02 -3.88 1.12
C ARG A 703 26.81 -4.81 0.98
N THR A 704 26.65 -5.52 -0.13
CA THR A 704 25.49 -6.41 -0.34
C THR A 704 25.52 -7.62 0.59
N ALA A 705 26.65 -8.33 0.62
CA ALA A 705 26.87 -9.47 1.51
C ALA A 705 26.79 -9.10 3.01
N ASP A 706 27.22 -7.88 3.36
CA ASP A 706 27.16 -7.35 4.72
C ASP A 706 25.72 -6.99 5.13
N GLU A 707 24.91 -6.46 4.20
CA GLU A 707 23.48 -6.19 4.41
C GLU A 707 22.69 -7.49 4.62
N GLU A 708 22.97 -8.53 3.83
CA GLU A 708 22.40 -9.88 4.02
C GLU A 708 22.81 -10.50 5.36
N THR A 709 24.09 -10.38 5.73
CA THR A 709 24.59 -10.85 7.02
C THR A 709 23.91 -10.11 8.18
N ALA A 710 23.72 -8.80 8.05
CA ALA A 710 22.96 -8.02 9.02
C ALA A 710 21.49 -8.46 9.11
N HIS A 711 20.87 -8.84 7.99
CA HIS A 711 19.51 -9.40 7.98
C HIS A 711 19.43 -10.72 8.74
N ILE A 712 20.31 -11.68 8.45
CA ILE A 712 20.39 -12.98 9.14
C ILE A 712 20.61 -12.82 10.64
N ILE A 713 21.53 -11.93 11.06
CA ILE A 713 21.77 -11.64 12.49
C ILE A 713 20.55 -11.00 13.14
N ARG A 714 19.83 -10.12 12.43
CA ARG A 714 18.62 -9.47 12.95
C ARG A 714 17.50 -10.47 13.21
N GLU A 715 17.18 -11.31 12.23
CA GLU A 715 16.16 -12.35 12.35
C GLU A 715 16.55 -13.38 13.42
N SER A 716 17.83 -13.71 13.53
CA SER A 716 18.40 -14.53 14.60
C SER A 716 18.12 -13.97 15.99
N ILE A 717 18.44 -12.69 16.24
CA ILE A 717 18.19 -12.03 17.54
C ILE A 717 16.68 -11.99 17.85
N GLU A 718 15.87 -11.70 16.83
CA GLU A 718 14.41 -11.61 16.95
C GLU A 718 13.78 -12.97 17.28
N LEU A 719 14.28 -14.04 16.67
CA LEU A 719 13.83 -15.40 16.95
C LEU A 719 14.16 -15.81 18.39
N ILE A 720 15.36 -15.49 18.90
CA ILE A 720 15.68 -15.73 20.32
C ILE A 720 14.74 -14.92 21.21
N ARG A 721 14.50 -13.64 20.88
CA ARG A 721 13.58 -12.77 21.64
C ARG A 721 12.19 -13.40 21.73
N ASN A 722 11.66 -13.91 20.63
CA ASN A 722 10.34 -14.55 20.57
C ASN A 722 10.32 -15.90 21.28
N ALA A 723 11.39 -16.71 21.14
CA ALA A 723 11.53 -17.97 21.87
C ALA A 723 11.59 -17.80 23.39
N CYS A 724 12.11 -16.67 23.88
CA CYS A 724 12.11 -16.36 25.31
C CYS A 724 10.73 -15.93 25.85
N MET A 725 9.79 -15.54 24.98
CA MET A 725 8.45 -15.13 25.41
C MET A 725 7.65 -16.35 25.88
N ASP A 726 6.93 -16.19 26.99
CA ASP A 726 6.04 -17.21 27.57
C ASP A 726 6.74 -18.51 28.05
N ILE A 727 8.07 -18.49 28.22
CA ILE A 727 8.86 -19.62 28.77
C ILE A 727 9.15 -19.43 30.27
N PRO A 728 8.97 -20.48 31.11
CA PRO A 728 9.29 -20.40 32.53
C PRO A 728 10.77 -20.09 32.79
N HIS A 729 11.05 -19.22 33.76
CA HIS A 729 12.43 -18.84 34.14
C HIS A 729 13.31 -20.03 34.56
N SER A 730 12.72 -21.09 35.13
CA SER A 730 13.46 -22.31 35.48
C SER A 730 14.07 -22.99 34.25
N MET A 731 13.37 -22.96 33.11
CA MET A 731 13.89 -23.51 31.85
C MET A 731 14.97 -22.60 31.28
N LEU A 732 14.80 -21.28 31.35
CA LEU A 732 15.80 -20.32 30.87
C LEU A 732 17.15 -20.48 31.60
N ALA A 733 17.12 -20.76 32.91
CA ALA A 733 18.31 -20.95 33.73
C ALA A 733 19.18 -22.15 33.32
N GLU A 734 18.62 -23.13 32.61
CA GLU A 734 19.33 -24.33 32.14
C GLU A 734 19.83 -24.22 30.69
N LEU A 735 19.45 -23.15 29.97
CA LEU A 735 19.87 -22.92 28.59
C LEU A 735 21.27 -22.32 28.54
N HIS A 736 22.02 -22.69 27.49
CA HIS A 736 23.40 -22.25 27.31
C HIS A 736 23.60 -21.66 25.92
N LEU A 737 23.87 -20.35 25.84
CA LEU A 737 24.29 -19.67 24.61
C LEU A 737 25.75 -19.25 24.74
N LYS A 738 26.67 -20.04 24.18
CA LYS A 738 28.11 -19.77 24.23
C LYS A 738 28.48 -18.74 23.16
N LEU A 739 28.70 -17.50 23.57
CA LEU A 739 29.21 -16.42 22.73
C LEU A 739 30.46 -15.82 23.36
N PRO A 740 31.43 -15.33 22.55
CA PRO A 740 32.42 -14.37 23.01
C PRO A 740 31.76 -13.13 23.63
N PRO A 741 32.50 -12.32 24.42
CA PRO A 741 32.05 -11.00 24.83
C PRO A 741 31.48 -10.21 23.65
N VAL A 742 30.38 -9.47 23.85
CA VAL A 742 29.67 -8.76 22.76
C VAL A 742 30.60 -7.83 21.97
N VAL A 743 31.59 -7.24 22.63
CA VAL A 743 32.59 -6.36 22.02
C VAL A 743 33.55 -7.09 21.07
N GLU A 744 33.74 -8.40 21.24
CA GLU A 744 34.58 -9.25 20.39
C GLU A 744 33.83 -9.89 19.22
N LEU A 745 32.50 -9.82 19.21
CA LEU A 745 31.70 -10.38 18.13
C LEU A 745 31.95 -9.61 16.82
N PRO A 746 31.95 -10.28 15.65
CA PRO A 746 32.15 -9.59 14.37
C PRO A 746 31.13 -8.48 14.09
N LEU A 747 29.90 -8.63 14.61
CA LEU A 747 28.87 -7.59 14.53
C LEU A 747 29.25 -6.28 15.24
N ALA A 748 30.20 -6.31 16.19
CA ALA A 748 30.71 -5.13 16.87
C ALA A 748 31.77 -4.37 16.04
N GLN A 749 32.31 -5.00 15.00
CA GLN A 749 33.44 -4.50 14.21
C GLN A 749 33.01 -3.90 12.86
N SER A 750 31.70 -3.78 12.60
CA SER A 750 31.15 -3.28 11.34
C SER A 750 30.10 -2.17 11.51
N PHE A 751 30.16 -1.17 10.63
CA PHE A 751 29.20 -0.06 10.58
C PHE A 751 27.78 -0.50 10.16
N GLN A 752 27.66 -1.65 9.48
CA GLN A 752 26.40 -2.22 9.02
C GLN A 752 25.66 -2.94 10.17
N THR A 753 26.39 -3.57 11.09
CA THR A 753 25.84 -4.50 12.09
C THR A 753 25.89 -4.00 13.53
N TYR A 754 26.73 -3.01 13.88
CA TYR A 754 26.90 -2.55 15.27
C TYR A 754 25.60 -2.10 15.95
N LYS A 755 24.60 -1.64 15.19
CA LYS A 755 23.28 -1.23 15.73
C LYS A 755 22.49 -2.41 16.28
N LEU A 756 22.73 -3.64 15.79
CA LEU A 756 22.08 -4.88 16.22
C LEU A 756 22.45 -5.25 17.65
N ARG A 757 23.60 -4.76 18.15
CA ARG A 757 24.04 -4.90 19.55
C ARG A 757 22.96 -4.51 20.56
N THR A 758 22.19 -3.46 20.28
CA THR A 758 21.08 -3.05 21.16
C THR A 758 20.08 -4.18 21.41
N ASN A 759 19.63 -4.87 20.36
CA ASN A 759 18.67 -5.95 20.53
C ASN A 759 19.34 -7.20 21.09
N LEU A 760 20.59 -7.47 20.70
CA LEU A 760 21.35 -8.60 21.25
C LEU A 760 21.54 -8.48 22.76
N SER A 761 22.01 -7.33 23.26
CA SER A 761 22.17 -7.10 24.71
C SER A 761 20.85 -7.23 25.46
N ALA A 762 19.74 -6.78 24.86
CA ALA A 762 18.42 -6.92 25.47
C ALA A 762 17.97 -8.39 25.62
N VAL A 763 18.26 -9.21 24.61
CA VAL A 763 17.97 -10.65 24.61
C VAL A 763 18.91 -11.41 25.54
N LEU A 764 20.21 -11.09 25.55
CA LEU A 764 21.19 -11.70 26.45
C LEU A 764 20.84 -11.46 27.91
N TRP A 765 20.36 -10.26 28.27
CA TRP A 765 19.85 -10.01 29.60
C TRP A 765 18.74 -10.99 29.97
N ARG A 766 17.73 -11.17 29.10
CA ARG A 766 16.60 -12.09 29.38
C ARG A 766 17.02 -13.55 29.50
N LEU A 767 17.98 -14.01 28.71
CA LEU A 767 18.51 -15.37 28.79
C LEU A 767 19.34 -15.61 30.07
N LEU A 768 20.13 -14.62 30.47
CA LEU A 768 21.09 -14.75 31.58
C LEU A 768 20.52 -14.30 32.93
N SER A 769 19.43 -13.54 32.95
CA SER A 769 18.83 -13.02 34.18
C SER A 769 18.09 -14.13 34.93
N VAL A 770 18.51 -14.38 36.17
CA VAL A 770 17.72 -15.13 37.15
C VAL A 770 16.72 -14.16 37.79
N THR A 771 15.42 -14.43 37.66
CA THR A 771 14.35 -13.64 38.30
C THR A 771 14.18 -14.06 39.77
N PRO A 772 14.02 -13.13 40.73
CA PRO A 772 13.94 -11.66 40.57
C PRO A 772 15.30 -11.01 40.27
N CYS A 773 15.26 -9.90 39.53
CA CYS A 773 16.44 -9.08 39.26
C CYS A 773 17.08 -8.64 40.58
N VAL A 774 18.29 -9.13 40.87
CA VAL A 774 19.10 -8.69 42.02
C VAL A 774 20.16 -7.74 41.51
N GLN A 775 20.40 -6.65 42.24
CA GLN A 775 21.44 -5.65 41.95
C GLN A 775 22.81 -6.27 41.62
N ALA A 776 23.18 -7.37 42.27
CA ALA A 776 24.41 -8.11 42.00
C ALA A 776 24.49 -8.66 40.56
N ASN A 777 23.40 -9.21 40.03
CA ASN A 777 23.35 -9.75 38.67
C ASN A 777 23.47 -8.63 37.63
N LEU A 778 22.84 -7.47 37.89
CA LEU A 778 22.96 -6.29 37.05
C LEU A 778 24.41 -5.80 37.00
N LYS A 779 25.09 -5.70 38.15
CA LYS A 779 26.51 -5.32 38.21
C LYS A 779 27.42 -6.26 37.42
N VAL A 780 27.22 -7.58 37.53
CA VAL A 780 27.97 -8.57 36.75
C VAL A 780 27.73 -8.39 35.25
N PHE A 781 26.49 -8.12 34.83
CA PHE A 781 26.15 -7.88 33.43
C PHE A 781 26.73 -6.57 32.89
N LEU A 782 26.84 -5.53 33.72
CA LEU A 782 27.40 -4.22 33.33
C LEU A 782 28.92 -4.18 33.35
N GLN A 783 29.60 -5.07 34.10
CA GLN A 783 31.06 -5.09 34.23
C GLN A 783 31.81 -5.09 32.87
N PRO A 784 31.42 -5.86 31.83
CA PRO A 784 32.07 -5.77 30.52
C PRO A 784 31.92 -4.40 29.86
N ILE A 785 30.78 -3.72 30.05
CA ILE A 785 30.52 -2.38 29.53
C ILE A 785 31.36 -1.35 30.28
N GLU A 786 31.49 -1.48 31.60
CA GLU A 786 32.38 -0.63 32.42
C GLU A 786 33.83 -0.71 31.94
N LEU A 787 34.32 -1.91 31.64
CA LEU A 787 35.66 -2.10 31.07
C LEU A 787 35.82 -1.42 29.70
N CYS A 788 34.79 -1.46 28.85
CA CYS A 788 34.79 -0.75 27.57
C CYS A 788 34.82 0.78 27.76
N MET A 789 34.06 1.28 28.74
CA MET A 789 34.05 2.70 29.09
C MET A 789 35.42 3.14 29.61
N GLN A 790 36.04 2.39 30.54
CA GLN A 790 37.38 2.67 31.05
C GLN A 790 38.45 2.62 29.95
N SER A 791 38.35 1.66 29.03
CA SER A 791 39.23 1.57 27.86
C SER A 791 39.08 2.79 26.93
N THR A 792 37.86 3.32 26.78
CA THR A 792 37.63 4.55 26.01
C THR A 792 38.29 5.76 26.70
N LEU A 793 38.22 5.84 28.02
CA LEU A 793 38.85 6.89 28.82
C LEU A 793 40.40 6.81 28.81
N SER A 794 40.98 5.62 28.67
CA SER A 794 42.44 5.45 28.57
C SER A 794 43.02 5.85 27.20
N GLY A 795 42.18 6.16 26.20
CA GLY A 795 42.59 6.79 24.93
C GLY A 795 42.97 5.83 23.80
N GLY A 796 42.55 4.56 23.84
CA GLY A 796 42.98 3.52 22.90
C GLY A 796 41.95 3.02 21.87
N ASN A 797 40.72 3.54 21.83
CA ASN A 797 39.63 2.95 21.02
C ASN A 797 39.06 3.86 19.93
N ASP A 798 38.52 3.25 18.86
CA ASP A 798 37.87 3.95 17.75
C ASP A 798 36.40 4.32 18.03
N ALA A 799 35.80 5.10 17.11
CA ALA A 799 34.43 5.57 17.25
C ALA A 799 33.38 4.45 17.20
N LEU A 800 33.66 3.38 16.48
CA LEU A 800 32.74 2.24 16.34
C LEU A 800 32.67 1.45 17.64
N PHE A 801 33.82 1.20 18.27
CA PHE A 801 33.92 0.59 19.59
C PHE A 801 33.14 1.39 20.62
N THR A 802 33.34 2.72 20.66
CA THR A 802 32.66 3.59 21.63
C THR A 802 31.15 3.63 21.41
N ALA A 803 30.72 3.81 20.15
CA ALA A 803 29.30 3.75 19.80
C ALA A 803 28.68 2.40 20.15
N GLY A 804 29.45 1.32 20.03
CA GLY A 804 29.03 -0.04 20.29
C GLY A 804 28.62 -0.30 21.73
N TRP A 805 29.44 0.04 22.73
CA TRP A 805 29.06 -0.19 24.13
C TRP A 805 27.91 0.74 24.59
N MET A 806 27.74 1.91 23.95
CA MET A 806 26.54 2.74 24.13
C MET A 806 25.28 2.06 23.57
N ARG A 807 25.41 1.29 22.48
CA ARG A 807 24.30 0.46 21.95
C ARG A 807 23.95 -0.67 22.91
N ASP A 808 24.93 -1.25 23.59
CA ASP A 808 24.70 -2.28 24.61
C ASP A 808 23.93 -1.70 25.80
N LEU A 809 24.32 -0.51 26.30
CA LEU A 809 23.58 0.21 27.36
C LEU A 809 22.12 0.47 26.98
N ARG A 810 21.86 0.89 25.74
CA ARG A 810 20.49 1.02 25.23
C ARG A 810 19.74 -0.31 25.28
N GLY A 811 20.42 -1.43 25.00
CA GLY A 811 19.85 -2.77 25.09
C GLY A 811 19.48 -3.17 26.52
N VAL A 812 20.32 -2.81 27.50
CA VAL A 812 20.04 -3.01 28.93
C VAL A 812 18.74 -2.31 29.32
N VAL A 813 18.58 -1.03 28.94
CA VAL A 813 17.34 -0.27 29.21
C VAL A 813 16.11 -0.97 28.62
N LEU A 814 16.20 -1.46 27.37
CA LEU A 814 15.09 -2.17 26.72
C LEU A 814 14.69 -3.45 27.44
N ALA A 815 15.66 -4.14 28.06
CA ALA A 815 15.47 -5.38 28.78
C ALA A 815 14.85 -5.17 30.17
N LEU A 816 15.20 -4.05 30.82
CA LEU A 816 14.72 -3.68 32.15
C LEU A 816 13.35 -2.98 32.16
N ARG A 817 12.73 -2.77 30.99
CA ARG A 817 11.42 -2.11 30.83
C ARG A 817 10.32 -2.65 31.75
N ASP A 818 10.31 -3.96 32.00
CA ASP A 818 9.29 -4.62 32.83
C ASP A 818 9.77 -4.84 34.29
N SER A 819 11.01 -4.47 34.62
CA SER A 819 11.61 -4.62 35.96
C SER A 819 11.84 -3.26 36.60
N ALA A 820 10.89 -2.86 37.45
CA ALA A 820 10.96 -1.59 38.18
C ALA A 820 12.26 -1.45 39.00
N ASP A 821 12.56 -2.42 39.86
CA ASP A 821 13.74 -2.39 40.72
C ASP A 821 15.04 -2.43 39.91
N GLY A 822 15.10 -3.26 38.86
CA GLY A 822 16.26 -3.32 37.97
C GLY A 822 16.52 -2.01 37.24
N LEU A 823 15.47 -1.33 36.78
CA LEU A 823 15.61 -0.02 36.13
C LEU A 823 16.02 1.08 37.14
N SER A 824 15.57 0.99 38.39
CA SER A 824 16.04 1.85 39.48
C SER A 824 17.55 1.70 39.72
N ASP A 825 18.02 0.47 39.88
CA ASP A 825 19.44 0.17 40.10
C ASP A 825 20.30 0.61 38.92
N PHE A 826 19.78 0.47 37.69
CA PHE A 826 20.45 0.93 36.48
C PHE A 826 20.54 2.47 36.42
N VAL A 827 19.50 3.19 36.83
CA VAL A 827 19.52 4.66 36.88
C VAL A 827 20.52 5.16 37.92
N GLU A 828 20.58 4.53 39.10
CA GLU A 828 21.62 4.84 40.10
C GLU A 828 23.02 4.63 39.51
N TRP A 829 23.24 3.51 38.82
CA TRP A 829 24.50 3.24 38.12
C TRP A 829 24.84 4.30 37.06
N VAL A 830 23.86 4.79 36.27
CA VAL A 830 24.08 5.86 35.29
C VAL A 830 24.49 7.16 35.98
N CYS A 831 23.87 7.50 37.11
CA CYS A 831 24.23 8.68 37.92
C CYS A 831 25.64 8.58 38.49
N ASP A 832 26.02 7.42 39.04
CA ASP A 832 27.37 7.17 39.57
C ASP A 832 28.47 7.33 38.50
N HIS A 833 28.13 7.02 37.24
CA HIS A 833 29.04 7.12 36.10
C HIS A 833 28.85 8.38 35.25
N ALA A 834 28.08 9.36 35.71
CA ALA A 834 27.82 10.59 34.96
C ALA A 834 29.10 11.35 34.58
N SER A 835 30.09 11.40 35.48
CA SER A 835 31.41 11.99 35.23
C SER A 835 32.16 11.32 34.08
N SER A 836 32.13 9.98 34.03
CA SER A 836 32.71 9.19 32.94
C SER A 836 32.04 9.49 31.61
N PHE A 837 30.71 9.64 31.56
CA PHE A 837 30.01 10.04 30.33
C PHE A 837 30.42 11.44 29.87
N HIS A 838 30.54 12.40 30.79
CA HIS A 838 31.05 13.73 30.46
C HIS A 838 32.47 13.65 29.87
N GLU A 839 33.38 12.92 30.51
CA GLU A 839 34.75 12.80 30.03
C GLU A 839 34.83 12.11 28.66
N VAL A 840 34.06 11.02 28.43
CA VAL A 840 33.98 10.35 27.12
C VAL A 840 33.53 11.34 26.04
N LEU A 841 32.51 12.17 26.31
CA LEU A 841 32.02 13.15 25.33
C LEU A 841 33.01 14.30 25.06
N HIS A 842 34.00 14.52 25.92
CA HIS A 842 35.08 15.49 25.66
C HIS A 842 36.28 14.89 24.89
N ARG A 843 36.30 13.58 24.65
CA ARG A 843 37.36 12.94 23.88
C ARG A 843 37.17 13.14 22.37
N PRO A 844 38.25 13.12 21.56
CA PRO A 844 38.17 13.27 20.11
C PRO A 844 37.22 12.26 19.44
N VAL A 845 37.10 11.06 20.00
CA VAL A 845 36.19 10.01 19.51
C VAL A 845 34.71 10.44 19.48
N ALA A 846 34.30 11.34 20.38
CA ALA A 846 32.94 11.88 20.44
C ALA A 846 32.64 12.92 19.33
N GLN A 847 33.63 13.33 18.54
CA GLN A 847 33.40 14.16 17.35
C GLN A 847 32.69 13.38 16.23
N HIS A 848 32.76 12.05 16.24
CA HIS A 848 32.08 11.23 15.25
C HIS A 848 30.57 11.11 15.56
N SER A 849 29.73 11.44 14.58
CA SER A 849 28.26 11.40 14.69
C SER A 849 27.71 10.05 15.18
N ILE A 850 28.37 8.93 14.85
CA ILE A 850 27.93 7.59 15.28
C ILE A 850 27.94 7.39 16.80
N VAL A 851 28.87 8.05 17.51
CA VAL A 851 28.98 8.00 18.98
C VAL A 851 27.86 8.83 19.58
N ILE A 852 27.75 10.10 19.15
CA ILE A 852 26.71 11.04 19.61
C ILE A 852 25.32 10.48 19.38
N VAL A 853 25.04 9.98 18.18
CA VAL A 853 23.74 9.38 17.85
C VAL A 853 23.46 8.14 18.69
N SER A 854 24.46 7.29 18.96
CA SER A 854 24.25 6.09 19.79
C SER A 854 24.00 6.47 21.26
N PHE A 855 24.69 7.49 21.76
CA PHE A 855 24.48 8.03 23.09
C PHE A 855 23.09 8.67 23.26
N LEU A 856 22.71 9.58 22.36
CA LEU A 856 21.39 10.23 22.41
C LEU A 856 20.24 9.24 22.27
N ARG A 857 20.40 8.16 21.48
CA ARG A 857 19.42 7.08 21.40
C ARG A 857 19.35 6.24 22.66
N PHE A 858 20.46 6.06 23.38
CA PHE A 858 20.46 5.48 24.71
C PHE A 858 19.69 6.37 25.70
N LEU A 859 19.98 7.68 25.74
CA LEU A 859 19.25 8.62 26.60
C LEU A 859 17.75 8.67 26.28
N GLU A 860 17.39 8.71 24.99
CA GLU A 860 16.00 8.74 24.55
C GLU A 860 15.23 7.49 25.02
N GLU A 861 15.86 6.32 24.95
CA GLU A 861 15.28 5.07 25.44
C GLU A 861 15.13 5.10 26.96
N LEU A 862 16.17 5.53 27.68
CA LEU A 862 16.18 5.63 29.14
C LEU A 862 14.98 6.46 29.63
N VAL A 863 14.78 7.67 29.08
CA VAL A 863 13.67 8.55 29.49
C VAL A 863 12.30 8.06 29.02
N SER A 864 12.23 7.33 27.89
CA SER A 864 10.96 6.82 27.37
C SER A 864 10.34 5.75 28.27
N GLN A 865 11.16 4.94 28.95
CA GLN A 865 10.68 3.90 29.86
C GLN A 865 10.15 4.48 31.18
N MET A 866 10.63 5.67 31.59
CA MET A 866 10.22 6.30 32.86
C MET A 866 8.79 6.87 32.82
N GLY A 867 8.25 7.11 31.62
CA GLY A 867 6.89 7.62 31.39
C GLY A 867 5.81 6.57 31.13
N GLY A 868 6.12 5.28 31.31
CA GLY A 868 5.22 4.14 31.05
C GLY A 868 4.09 3.97 32.09
N ARG A 869 3.32 2.86 31.99
CA ARG A 869 2.19 2.55 32.90
C ARG A 869 2.59 2.37 34.39
N CYS A 870 3.87 2.19 34.67
CA CYS A 870 4.44 2.08 36.01
C CYS A 870 5.43 3.23 36.24
N THR A 871 4.97 4.36 36.78
CA THR A 871 5.86 5.45 37.20
C THR A 871 6.74 4.97 38.35
N LEU A 872 8.04 4.83 38.10
CA LEU A 872 9.03 4.37 39.07
C LEU A 872 9.19 5.38 40.22
N PRO A 873 8.97 4.99 41.50
CA PRO A 873 9.05 5.92 42.63
C PRO A 873 10.40 6.65 42.73
N CYS A 874 11.51 5.94 42.50
CA CYS A 874 12.89 6.43 42.51
C CYS A 874 13.25 7.35 41.34
N CYS A 875 12.40 7.47 40.33
CA CYS A 875 12.68 8.22 39.11
C CYS A 875 11.56 9.19 38.74
N THR A 876 10.67 9.47 39.70
CA THR A 876 9.75 10.60 39.58
C THR A 876 10.52 11.91 39.73
N ALA A 877 9.91 12.99 39.22
CA ALA A 877 10.29 14.37 39.51
C ALA A 877 10.47 14.70 41.02
N HIS A 878 10.02 13.83 41.92
CA HIS A 878 10.07 14.00 43.37
C HIS A 878 11.22 13.22 44.04
N SER A 879 12.00 12.46 43.28
CA SER A 879 13.19 11.73 43.74
C SER A 879 14.46 12.56 43.55
N SER A 880 15.39 12.51 44.51
CA SER A 880 16.73 13.09 44.37
C SER A 880 17.51 12.48 43.21
N CYS A 881 17.42 11.17 43.00
CA CYS A 881 18.07 10.47 41.90
C CYS A 881 17.50 10.88 40.54
N GLY A 882 16.16 11.02 40.43
CA GLY A 882 15.50 11.51 39.21
C GLY A 882 15.92 12.94 38.85
N LEU A 883 15.99 13.84 39.83
CA LEU A 883 16.47 15.21 39.61
C LEU A 883 17.94 15.24 39.18
N MET A 884 18.82 14.46 39.83
CA MET A 884 20.24 14.38 39.44
C MET A 884 20.40 13.87 38.02
N LEU A 885 19.71 12.78 37.66
CA LEU A 885 19.73 12.24 36.30
C LEU A 885 19.29 13.30 35.27
N PHE A 886 18.20 14.03 35.53
CA PHE A 886 17.73 15.08 34.64
C PHE A 886 18.78 16.18 34.43
N LYS A 887 19.42 16.63 35.52
CA LYS A 887 20.47 17.65 35.46
C LYS A 887 21.68 17.17 34.67
N HIS A 888 22.15 15.94 34.92
CA HIS A 888 23.24 15.35 34.15
C HIS A 888 22.89 15.27 32.66
N MET A 889 21.68 14.80 32.31
CA MET A 889 21.25 14.75 30.91
C MET A 889 21.18 16.14 30.25
N CYS A 890 20.71 17.17 30.96
CA CYS A 890 20.70 18.54 30.44
C CYS A 890 22.12 19.01 30.13
N THR A 891 23.06 18.83 31.05
CA THR A 891 24.47 19.21 30.84
C THR A 891 25.10 18.40 29.70
N LEU A 892 24.85 17.09 29.63
CA LEU A 892 25.36 16.22 28.57
C LEU A 892 24.81 16.65 27.19
N MET A 893 23.50 16.92 27.08
CA MET A 893 22.89 17.43 25.85
C MET A 893 23.46 18.79 25.45
N GLN A 894 23.66 19.69 26.42
CA GLN A 894 24.27 21.00 26.17
C GLN A 894 25.68 20.84 25.60
N ASN A 895 26.55 20.03 26.23
CA ASN A 895 27.90 19.76 25.74
C ASN A 895 27.89 19.19 24.31
N ILE A 896 26.94 18.29 24.00
CA ILE A 896 26.81 17.70 22.66
C ILE A 896 26.46 18.78 21.63
N ILE A 897 25.50 19.66 21.93
CA ILE A 897 25.07 20.70 21.00
C ILE A 897 26.17 21.72 20.77
N GLU A 898 26.87 22.15 21.82
CA GLU A 898 28.01 23.07 21.73
C GLU A 898 29.18 22.49 20.90
N GLN A 899 29.38 21.16 20.95
CA GLN A 899 30.40 20.48 20.14
C GLN A 899 29.96 20.26 18.67
N CYS A 900 28.69 19.91 18.45
CA CYS A 900 28.17 19.63 17.11
C CYS A 900 27.95 20.91 16.29
N ILE A 901 27.49 21.99 16.92
CA ILE A 901 27.10 23.24 16.27
C ILE A 901 28.06 24.35 16.69
N THR A 902 29.17 24.50 15.95
CA THR A 902 30.20 25.52 16.18
C THR A 902 30.05 26.69 15.23
N ASP A 903 30.62 27.85 15.58
CA ASP A 903 30.61 29.05 14.72
C ASP A 903 31.25 28.79 13.35
N GLU A 904 32.26 27.93 13.27
CA GLU A 904 32.90 27.51 12.02
C GLU A 904 31.92 26.73 11.12
N HIS A 905 31.17 25.78 11.69
CA HIS A 905 30.15 25.03 10.95
C HIS A 905 29.03 25.94 10.46
N ILE A 906 28.61 26.90 11.28
CA ILE A 906 27.57 27.88 10.95
C ILE A 906 28.01 28.77 9.77
N GLN A 907 29.25 29.26 9.79
CA GLN A 907 29.82 30.06 8.69
C GLN A 907 29.94 29.26 7.40
N HIS A 908 30.39 28.01 7.49
CA HIS A 908 30.52 27.12 6.33
C HIS A 908 29.17 26.88 5.65
N VAL A 909 28.12 26.59 6.42
CA VAL A 909 26.75 26.39 5.93
C VAL A 909 26.14 27.70 5.37
N SER A 910 26.49 28.86 5.94
CA SER A 910 25.97 30.17 5.50
C SER A 910 26.65 30.72 4.22
N SER A 911 27.85 30.25 3.90
CA SER A 911 28.67 30.75 2.77
C SER A 911 28.32 30.14 1.41
N ILE A 912 27.67 28.97 1.38
CA ILE A 912 27.30 28.26 0.15
C ILE A 912 25.89 28.71 -0.25
N GLY A 913 25.80 29.81 -1.00
CA GLY A 913 24.54 30.35 -1.54
C GLY A 913 23.89 29.52 -2.65
N GLY A 914 24.16 28.21 -2.71
CA GLY A 914 23.77 27.30 -3.78
C GLY A 914 23.01 26.08 -3.27
N GLY A 915 21.84 26.27 -2.67
CA GLY A 915 20.74 25.31 -2.62
C GLY A 915 20.90 23.94 -1.93
N GLY A 916 22.11 23.40 -1.72
CA GLY A 916 22.34 22.08 -1.12
C GLY A 916 23.20 22.15 0.14
N MET A 917 22.91 21.31 1.13
CA MET A 917 23.76 21.13 2.31
C MET A 917 25.10 20.50 1.94
N VAL A 918 26.14 20.83 2.71
CA VAL A 918 27.45 20.17 2.65
C VAL A 918 27.30 18.71 3.06
N ASP A 919 27.98 17.82 2.34
CA ASP A 919 27.98 16.38 2.63
C ASP A 919 28.36 16.13 4.11
N GLY A 920 27.53 15.37 4.83
CA GLY A 920 27.69 15.07 6.26
C GLY A 920 27.13 16.09 7.27
N ALA A 921 26.69 17.29 6.87
CA ALA A 921 26.17 18.31 7.80
C ALA A 921 24.91 17.83 8.57
N TYR A 922 24.06 17.04 7.91
CA TYR A 922 22.90 16.41 8.55
C TYR A 922 23.29 15.50 9.72
N ASP A 923 24.26 14.59 9.51
CA ASP A 923 24.65 13.62 10.53
C ASP A 923 25.42 14.26 11.68
N MET A 924 26.15 15.35 11.42
CA MET A 924 26.96 16.04 12.42
C MET A 924 26.19 17.08 13.23
N MET A 925 25.20 17.78 12.65
CA MET A 925 24.53 18.92 13.28
C MET A 925 23.02 18.70 13.50
N LEU A 926 22.27 18.46 12.42
CA LEU A 926 20.80 18.46 12.47
C LEU A 926 20.23 17.22 13.17
N LYS A 927 20.86 16.07 13.00
CA LYS A 927 20.41 14.81 13.61
C LYS A 927 20.65 14.78 15.12
N PRO A 928 21.82 15.20 15.66
CA PRO A 928 21.98 15.43 17.10
C PRO A 928 20.94 16.40 17.67
N LEU A 929 20.69 17.53 17.01
CA LEU A 929 19.65 18.49 17.42
C LEU A 929 18.26 17.83 17.51
N ALA A 930 17.84 17.11 16.47
CA ALA A 930 16.55 16.42 16.43
C ALA A 930 16.42 15.35 17.53
N LEU A 931 17.50 14.62 17.84
CA LEU A 931 17.52 13.63 18.91
C LEU A 931 17.48 14.26 20.30
N SER A 932 18.23 15.34 20.55
CA SER A 932 18.19 16.09 21.81
C SER A 932 16.80 16.68 22.08
N LEU A 933 16.15 17.24 21.06
CA LEU A 933 14.74 17.64 21.13
C LEU A 933 13.82 16.46 21.49
N SER A 934 14.08 15.28 20.92
CA SER A 934 13.29 14.08 21.20
C SER A 934 13.48 13.56 22.63
N VAL A 935 14.72 13.56 23.15
CA VAL A 935 15.04 13.22 24.55
C VAL A 935 14.28 14.14 25.49
N LEU A 936 14.44 15.46 25.33
CA LEU A 936 13.79 16.44 26.20
C LEU A 936 12.26 16.36 26.12
N ARG A 937 11.71 16.17 24.92
CA ARG A 937 10.27 15.96 24.71
C ARG A 937 9.74 14.75 25.49
N ARG A 938 10.45 13.61 25.42
CA ARG A 938 10.08 12.40 26.14
C ARG A 938 10.15 12.59 27.65
N SER A 939 11.13 13.35 28.14
CA SER A 939 11.21 13.73 29.56
C SER A 939 9.98 14.52 30.02
N ILE A 940 9.46 15.45 29.20
CA ILE A 940 8.25 16.22 29.53
C ILE A 940 7.03 15.27 29.59
N GLN A 941 6.80 14.51 28.52
CA GLN A 941 5.63 13.61 28.42
C GLN A 941 5.62 12.51 29.50
N GLY A 942 6.80 12.05 29.93
CA GLY A 942 6.95 11.05 30.97
C GLY A 942 6.80 11.58 32.40
N GLY A 943 6.52 12.89 32.59
CA GLY A 943 6.45 13.49 33.92
C GLY A 943 7.79 13.50 34.67
N PHE A 944 8.90 13.34 33.93
CA PHE A 944 10.25 13.26 34.48
C PHE A 944 10.82 14.64 34.80
N VAL A 945 10.38 15.69 34.09
CA VAL A 945 10.84 17.07 34.33
C VAL A 945 10.16 17.65 35.58
N PRO A 946 10.91 17.96 36.66
CA PRO A 946 10.33 18.42 37.92
C PRO A 946 10.04 19.92 37.93
N LEU A 947 9.24 20.42 36.98
CA LEU A 947 8.99 21.86 36.74
C LEU A 947 8.65 22.64 38.02
N GLY A 948 7.85 22.04 38.93
CA GLY A 948 7.48 22.67 40.20
C GLY A 948 8.66 22.79 41.19
N ALA A 949 9.48 21.75 41.33
CA ALA A 949 10.65 21.77 42.20
C ALA A 949 11.77 22.64 41.61
N MET A 950 11.97 22.62 40.29
CA MET A 950 12.94 23.49 39.62
C MET A 950 12.59 24.98 39.82
N ALA A 951 11.31 25.33 39.67
CA ALA A 951 10.85 26.68 39.96
C ALA A 951 11.04 27.08 41.43
N PHE A 952 10.93 26.13 42.38
CA PHE A 952 11.15 26.38 43.81
C PHE A 952 12.63 26.57 44.16
N TYR A 953 13.52 25.78 43.56
CA TYR A 953 14.98 25.85 43.80
C TYR A 953 15.70 26.87 42.91
N HIS A 954 14.99 27.61 42.07
CA HIS A 954 15.57 28.50 41.05
C HIS A 954 16.56 27.76 40.13
N ASP A 955 16.21 26.52 39.77
CA ASP A 955 17.00 25.71 38.84
C ASP A 955 16.53 25.98 37.40
N GLU A 956 17.41 26.58 36.59
CA GLU A 956 17.13 26.98 35.21
C GLU A 956 17.57 25.92 34.18
N ALA A 957 17.94 24.71 34.59
CA ALA A 957 18.48 23.70 33.67
C ALA A 957 17.50 23.37 32.51
N TYR A 958 16.20 23.25 32.79
CA TYR A 958 15.17 23.04 31.76
C TYR A 958 15.04 24.23 30.82
N ASP A 959 14.98 25.43 31.37
CA ASP A 959 14.80 26.68 30.63
C ASP A 959 15.98 26.88 29.66
N ASN A 960 17.20 26.70 30.15
CA ASN A 960 18.44 26.85 29.39
C ASN A 960 18.54 25.84 28.25
N ILE A 961 18.28 24.55 28.49
CA ILE A 961 18.40 23.54 27.43
C ILE A 961 17.30 23.68 26.37
N LEU A 962 16.05 23.97 26.76
CA LEU A 962 14.97 24.18 25.79
C LEU A 962 15.27 25.37 24.88
N LEU A 963 15.64 26.50 25.48
CA LEU A 963 15.96 27.72 24.74
C LEU A 963 17.19 27.53 23.85
N GLY A 964 18.24 26.87 24.36
CA GLY A 964 19.42 26.52 23.57
C GLY A 964 19.04 25.72 22.32
N LEU A 965 18.27 24.64 22.47
CA LEU A 965 17.83 23.80 21.35
C LEU A 965 16.94 24.55 20.34
N LEU A 966 15.99 25.37 20.81
CA LEU A 966 15.11 26.12 19.92
C LEU A 966 15.85 27.24 19.17
N ARG A 967 16.81 27.91 19.81
CA ARG A 967 17.66 28.92 19.16
C ARG A 967 18.46 28.33 18.00
N MET A 968 18.92 27.09 18.12
CA MET A 968 19.63 26.40 17.02
C MET A 968 18.76 26.22 15.77
N VAL A 969 17.42 26.16 15.89
CA VAL A 969 16.54 26.10 14.71
C VAL A 969 16.65 27.38 13.87
N GLY A 970 16.81 28.54 14.52
CA GLY A 970 16.93 29.84 13.87
C GLY A 970 18.32 30.15 13.30
N VAL A 971 19.31 29.28 13.53
CA VAL A 971 20.67 29.42 12.99
C VAL A 971 20.75 28.95 11.54
N PHE A 972 19.93 27.98 11.13
CA PHE A 972 19.95 27.42 9.78
C PHE A 972 18.89 28.05 8.87
N PRO A 973 19.20 28.32 7.59
CA PRO A 973 18.19 28.64 6.58
C PRO A 973 17.08 27.59 6.51
N PHE A 974 15.81 28.04 6.45
CA PHE A 974 14.64 27.14 6.48
C PHE A 974 14.60 26.13 5.32
N VAL A 975 15.22 26.49 4.18
CA VAL A 975 15.31 25.64 2.98
C VAL A 975 15.94 24.28 3.28
N TYR A 976 16.94 24.21 4.17
CA TYR A 976 17.62 22.96 4.50
C TYR A 976 16.73 21.95 5.23
N PHE A 977 15.64 22.38 5.87
CA PHE A 977 14.73 21.46 6.57
C PHE A 977 13.79 20.72 5.61
N ARG A 978 13.66 21.16 4.35
CA ARG A 978 12.85 20.45 3.32
C ARG A 978 13.47 19.11 2.93
N GLU A 979 14.80 19.07 2.82
CA GLU A 979 15.53 17.85 2.41
C GLU A 979 15.50 16.76 3.50
N TYR A 980 15.30 17.12 4.77
CA TYR A 980 15.40 16.22 5.92
C TYR A 980 14.15 16.23 6.81
N PRO A 981 13.02 15.61 6.39
CA PRO A 981 11.71 15.77 7.04
C PRO A 981 11.63 15.32 8.51
N LYS A 982 12.57 14.51 8.98
CA LYS A 982 12.65 14.06 10.39
C LYS A 982 13.01 15.18 11.35
N VAL A 983 13.77 16.18 10.91
CA VAL A 983 14.23 17.31 11.72
C VAL A 983 13.09 18.30 12.00
N PRO A 984 12.39 18.87 10.99
CA PRO A 984 11.26 19.76 11.25
C PRO A 984 10.17 19.05 12.04
N TYR A 985 9.92 17.74 11.79
CA TYR A 985 9.01 16.95 12.62
C TYR A 985 9.39 16.96 14.12
N ALA A 986 10.67 16.76 14.45
CA ALA A 986 11.13 16.79 15.83
C ALA A 986 10.92 18.17 16.48
N VAL A 987 11.18 19.26 15.74
CA VAL A 987 10.98 20.64 16.21
C VAL A 987 9.51 20.91 16.50
N VAL A 988 8.62 20.72 15.52
CA VAL A 988 7.18 21.04 15.71
C VAL A 988 6.52 20.12 16.74
N ASN A 989 6.95 18.87 16.85
CA ASN A 989 6.43 17.95 17.87
C ASN A 989 6.91 18.36 19.28
N MET A 990 8.13 18.91 19.41
CA MET A 990 8.58 19.50 20.67
C MET A 990 7.75 20.74 21.03
N LEU A 991 7.57 21.68 20.09
CA LEU A 991 6.76 22.88 20.31
C LEU A 991 5.33 22.54 20.74
N ARG A 992 4.69 21.61 20.05
CA ARG A 992 3.37 21.08 20.41
C ARG A 992 3.37 20.52 21.84
N THR A 993 4.33 19.65 22.17
CA THR A 993 4.41 19.04 23.50
C THR A 993 4.55 20.10 24.59
N VAL A 994 5.41 21.10 24.37
CA VAL A 994 5.62 22.20 25.30
C VAL A 994 4.36 23.04 25.49
N THR A 995 3.56 23.25 24.43
CA THR A 995 2.28 23.97 24.52
C THR A 995 1.17 23.16 25.21
N GLU A 996 1.03 21.87 24.88
CA GLU A 996 -0.02 20.99 25.42
C GLU A 996 0.20 20.65 26.90
N GLU A 997 1.45 20.46 27.31
CA GLU A 997 1.83 20.12 28.70
C GLU A 997 2.06 21.36 29.59
N PHE A 998 1.69 22.55 29.11
CA PHE A 998 1.88 23.84 29.81
C PHE A 998 3.34 24.15 30.21
N ALA A 999 4.32 23.57 29.52
CA ALA A 999 5.75 23.70 29.80
C ALA A 999 6.41 24.89 29.07
N TYR A 1000 5.63 25.79 28.47
CA TYR A 1000 6.09 26.89 27.61
C TYR A 1000 6.62 28.13 28.33
N ARG A 1001 6.81 28.09 29.67
CA ARG A 1001 7.39 29.21 30.43
C ARG A 1001 8.73 29.72 29.85
N PRO A 1002 9.67 28.86 29.42
CA PRO A 1002 10.95 29.35 28.91
C PRO A 1002 10.80 30.24 27.68
N LEU A 1003 9.75 30.06 26.87
CA LEU A 1003 9.51 30.88 25.67
C LEU A 1003 9.36 32.38 25.98
N MET A 1004 9.02 32.75 27.23
CA MET A 1004 8.98 34.15 27.67
C MET A 1004 10.34 34.86 27.59
N SER A 1005 11.44 34.10 27.62
CA SER A 1005 12.80 34.61 27.59
C SER A 1005 13.36 34.76 26.18
N LEU A 1006 12.58 34.42 25.15
CA LEU A 1006 12.90 34.74 23.76
C LEU A 1006 12.61 36.21 23.50
N ASP A 1007 13.52 36.90 22.81
CA ASP A 1007 13.24 38.23 22.34
C ASP A 1007 12.21 38.23 21.18
N ALA A 1008 11.75 39.42 20.80
CA ALA A 1008 10.75 39.58 19.75
C ALA A 1008 11.19 39.00 18.39
N GLY A 1009 12.48 39.10 18.06
CA GLY A 1009 13.03 38.56 16.81
C GLY A 1009 13.22 37.04 16.85
N GLU A 1010 13.65 36.49 17.98
CA GLU A 1010 13.79 35.04 18.18
C GLU A 1010 12.44 34.33 18.10
N LEU A 1011 11.41 34.88 18.75
CA LEU A 1011 10.06 34.33 18.71
C LEU A 1011 9.44 34.45 17.31
N GLU A 1012 9.61 35.58 16.64
CA GLU A 1012 9.14 35.77 15.26
C GLU A 1012 9.79 34.77 14.30
N LYS A 1013 11.11 34.56 14.39
CA LYS A 1013 11.82 33.57 13.57
C LYS A 1013 11.28 32.15 13.76
N LEU A 1014 11.01 31.76 15.00
CA LEU A 1014 10.44 30.44 15.32
C LEU A 1014 9.04 30.27 14.73
N ILE A 1015 8.19 31.30 14.81
CA ILE A 1015 6.85 31.29 14.20
C ILE A 1015 6.96 31.25 12.67
N SER A 1016 7.84 32.07 12.10
CA SER A 1016 8.13 32.10 10.67
C SER A 1016 8.63 30.76 10.12
N PHE A 1017 9.42 30.01 10.89
CA PHE A 1017 9.83 28.65 10.56
C PHE A 1017 8.63 27.70 10.46
N VAL A 1018 7.74 27.71 11.45
CA VAL A 1018 6.54 26.84 11.44
C VAL A 1018 5.59 27.22 10.31
N VAL A 1019 5.42 28.53 10.05
CA VAL A 1019 4.65 29.03 8.90
C VAL A 1019 5.23 28.51 7.59
N TYR A 1020 6.54 28.64 7.38
CA TYR A 1020 7.22 28.15 6.17
C TYR A 1020 6.95 26.65 5.90
N LEU A 1021 6.94 25.83 6.96
CA LEU A 1021 6.61 24.40 6.83
C LEU A 1021 5.14 24.15 6.47
N CYS A 1022 4.22 24.94 7.03
CA CYS A 1022 2.78 24.78 6.78
C CYS A 1022 2.32 25.34 5.42
N GLU A 1023 3.07 26.28 4.83
CA GLU A 1023 2.82 26.81 3.48
C GLU A 1023 3.16 25.78 2.37
N ASP A 1024 4.08 24.86 2.66
CA ASP A 1024 4.52 23.85 1.72
C ASP A 1024 3.49 22.71 1.59
N VAL A 1025 3.07 22.44 0.34
CA VAL A 1025 2.06 21.42 0.01
C VAL A 1025 2.60 20.01 0.23
N ASP A 1026 3.92 19.83 0.06
CA ASP A 1026 4.58 18.53 0.14
C ASP A 1026 4.91 18.10 1.60
N THR A 1027 4.68 18.97 2.58
CA THR A 1027 4.94 18.68 4.00
C THR A 1027 4.20 17.43 4.47
N GLN A 1028 4.89 16.54 5.20
CA GLN A 1028 4.27 15.32 5.74
C GLN A 1028 3.13 15.64 6.72
N THR A 1029 2.04 14.85 6.67
CA THR A 1029 0.81 15.10 7.46
C THR A 1029 1.08 15.28 8.95
N GLY A 1030 1.97 14.47 9.54
CA GLY A 1030 2.32 14.58 10.96
C GLY A 1030 3.00 15.91 11.30
N THR A 1031 3.94 16.37 10.48
CA THR A 1031 4.61 17.67 10.64
C THR A 1031 3.62 18.82 10.50
N LEU A 1032 2.73 18.75 9.50
CA LEU A 1032 1.69 19.75 9.26
C LEU A 1032 0.74 19.90 10.46
N LEU A 1033 0.23 18.78 10.99
CA LEU A 1033 -0.69 18.79 12.13
C LEU A 1033 -0.04 19.38 13.40
N HIS A 1034 1.20 18.97 13.70
CA HIS A 1034 1.92 19.47 14.86
C HIS A 1034 2.28 20.96 14.73
N GLY A 1035 2.68 21.40 13.53
CA GLY A 1035 2.95 22.80 13.23
C GLY A 1035 1.70 23.68 13.42
N LEU A 1036 0.58 23.27 12.82
CA LEU A 1036 -0.70 23.99 12.98
C LEU A 1036 -1.21 24.01 14.42
N SER A 1037 -0.93 22.97 15.23
CA SER A 1037 -1.26 22.97 16.66
C SER A 1037 -0.50 24.06 17.42
N PHE A 1038 0.79 24.23 17.15
CA PHE A 1038 1.57 25.34 17.69
C PHE A 1038 1.07 26.71 17.21
N LEU A 1039 0.74 26.85 15.91
CA LEU A 1039 0.17 28.10 15.38
C LEU A 1039 -1.20 28.41 15.98
N SER A 1040 -2.00 27.40 16.33
CA SER A 1040 -3.27 27.56 17.03
C SER A 1040 -3.08 28.13 18.45
N PHE A 1041 -2.05 27.65 19.16
CA PHE A 1041 -1.65 28.24 20.45
C PHE A 1041 -1.26 29.72 20.31
N ILE A 1042 -0.45 30.07 19.29
CA ILE A 1042 -0.06 31.46 19.00
C ILE A 1042 -1.27 32.32 18.63
N ALA A 1043 -2.14 31.82 17.75
CA ALA A 1043 -3.40 32.48 17.37
C ALA A 1043 -4.27 32.79 18.59
N GLY A 1044 -4.32 31.87 19.56
CA GLY A 1044 -5.06 32.05 20.80
C GLY A 1044 -4.53 33.15 21.73
N LEU A 1045 -3.32 33.68 21.54
CA LEU A 1045 -2.76 34.80 22.32
C LEU A 1045 -3.33 36.17 21.88
N ILE A 1046 -4.05 36.24 20.76
CA ILE A 1046 -4.65 37.48 20.24
C ILE A 1046 -5.59 38.15 21.25
N ARG A 1047 -6.22 37.36 22.14
CA ARG A 1047 -7.10 37.87 23.20
C ARG A 1047 -6.35 38.74 24.18
N GLU A 1048 -5.21 38.25 24.65
CA GLU A 1048 -4.31 38.97 25.54
C GLU A 1048 -3.65 40.17 24.84
N VAL A 1049 -3.27 40.04 23.57
CA VAL A 1049 -2.70 41.14 22.76
C VAL A 1049 -3.69 42.30 22.64
N LYS A 1050 -4.94 42.02 22.26
CA LYS A 1050 -5.99 43.05 22.15
C LYS A 1050 -6.27 43.73 23.50
N ALA A 1051 -6.23 42.98 24.60
CA ALA A 1051 -6.42 43.54 25.94
C ALA A 1051 -5.30 44.52 26.31
N LEU A 1052 -4.05 44.26 25.90
CA LEU A 1052 -2.92 45.15 26.11
C LEU A 1052 -3.04 46.43 25.26
N SER A 1053 -3.36 46.28 23.97
CA SER A 1053 -3.47 47.41 23.04
C SER A 1053 -4.68 48.33 23.31
N THR A 1054 -5.68 47.86 24.05
CA THR A 1054 -6.85 48.68 24.47
C THR A 1054 -6.64 49.37 25.81
N GLN A 1055 -5.70 48.90 26.65
CA GLN A 1055 -5.38 49.50 27.95
C GLN A 1055 -4.49 50.75 27.85
N THR A 1056 -3.87 51.02 26.70
CA THR A 1056 -3.04 52.22 26.46
C THR A 1056 -3.85 53.50 26.20
N VAL A 1057 -5.19 53.43 26.12
CA VAL A 1057 -6.06 54.60 25.94
C VAL A 1057 -6.95 54.83 27.17
N SER A 1058 -6.36 55.31 28.27
CA SER A 1058 -7.06 56.03 29.35
C SER A 1058 -6.06 56.74 30.27
N PRO A 1059 -5.94 58.08 30.23
CA PRO A 1059 -5.17 58.84 31.22
C PRO A 1059 -6.10 59.25 32.36
N ALA A 1060 -6.41 58.34 33.29
CA ALA A 1060 -7.01 58.70 34.58
C ALA A 1060 -7.05 57.49 35.53
N LEU A 1061 -6.08 57.42 36.45
CA LEU A 1061 -6.22 57.02 37.87
C LEU A 1061 -4.85 56.60 38.42
N GLU A 1062 -3.98 57.59 38.60
CA GLU A 1062 -3.03 57.52 39.71
C GLU A 1062 -3.75 57.83 41.03
N ALA A 1063 -3.18 57.29 42.10
CA ALA A 1063 -3.51 57.47 43.53
C ALA A 1063 -4.55 56.51 44.15
N ARG A 1064 -4.02 55.45 44.79
CA ARG A 1064 -4.26 55.20 46.22
C ARG A 1064 -3.17 54.28 46.82
N PRO A 1065 -2.55 54.63 47.97
CA PRO A 1065 -1.51 53.83 48.60
C PRO A 1065 -2.10 52.82 49.62
N HIS A 1066 -1.37 51.72 49.77
CA HIS A 1066 -1.31 50.80 50.91
C HIS A 1066 -2.62 50.31 51.57
N GLY A 1067 -2.94 49.03 51.32
CA GLY A 1067 -3.75 48.18 52.20
C GLY A 1067 -3.11 46.79 52.29
N THR A 1068 -2.55 46.46 53.45
CA THR A 1068 -2.01 45.14 53.82
C THR A 1068 -3.08 44.04 53.75
N PRO A 1069 -2.79 42.83 53.20
CA PRO A 1069 -3.63 41.66 53.43
C PRO A 1069 -3.23 40.94 54.73
N PRO A 1070 -4.15 40.21 55.40
CA PRO A 1070 -3.89 39.55 56.68
C PRO A 1070 -3.06 38.26 56.50
N PRO A 1071 -2.40 37.75 57.56
CA PRO A 1071 -1.69 36.49 57.47
C PRO A 1071 -2.71 35.35 57.50
N SER A 1072 -2.61 34.43 56.55
CA SER A 1072 -3.29 33.13 56.62
C SER A 1072 -2.28 32.04 56.32
N PRO A 1073 -2.32 30.92 57.06
CA PRO A 1073 -1.27 29.91 57.02
C PRO A 1073 -1.19 29.27 55.63
N MET A 1074 0.03 29.18 55.10
CA MET A 1074 0.34 28.52 53.83
C MET A 1074 -0.10 27.05 53.86
N GLN A 1075 -1.24 26.76 53.26
CA GLN A 1075 -1.52 25.42 52.75
C GLN A 1075 -0.86 25.28 51.39
N LEU A 1076 -0.10 24.18 51.22
CA LEU A 1076 0.42 23.73 49.94
C LEU A 1076 -0.73 23.74 48.90
N PRO A 1077 -0.56 24.32 47.70
CA PRO A 1077 -1.55 24.15 46.64
C PRO A 1077 -1.69 22.66 46.33
N SER A 1078 -2.92 22.14 46.37
CA SER A 1078 -3.29 20.74 46.10
C SER A 1078 -3.06 20.27 44.65
N PHE A 1079 -2.17 20.92 43.91
CA PHE A 1079 -1.93 20.70 42.48
C PHE A 1079 -0.77 19.73 42.18
N TYR A 1080 -0.13 19.16 43.19
CA TYR A 1080 0.95 18.16 43.02
C TYR A 1080 0.72 16.84 43.77
N ALA A 1081 -0.50 16.58 44.26
CA ALA A 1081 -0.81 15.34 44.98
C ALA A 1081 -1.86 14.52 44.21
N SER A 1082 -1.44 13.90 43.11
CA SER A 1082 -2.07 12.65 42.66
C SER A 1082 -1.01 11.55 42.72
N PRO A 1083 -1.25 10.40 43.39
CA PRO A 1083 -0.26 9.32 43.50
C PRO A 1083 0.10 8.66 42.16
N SER A 1084 -0.53 9.08 41.06
CA SER A 1084 -0.50 8.42 39.75
C SER A 1084 0.26 9.19 38.66
N GLY A 1085 0.97 10.28 38.97
CA GLY A 1085 1.98 10.87 38.09
C GLY A 1085 1.54 11.35 36.69
N ARG A 1086 0.23 11.38 36.40
CA ARG A 1086 -0.31 11.92 35.15
C ARG A 1086 -0.85 13.33 35.39
N LEU A 1087 -0.39 14.30 34.58
CA LEU A 1087 -1.14 15.52 34.36
C LEU A 1087 -2.49 15.10 33.75
N SER A 1088 -3.57 15.40 34.47
CA SER A 1088 -4.95 15.07 34.11
C SER A 1088 -5.28 15.56 32.69
N GLY A 1089 -5.99 14.71 31.94
CA GLY A 1089 -6.17 14.79 30.49
C GLY A 1089 -6.76 16.09 29.94
N THR A 1090 -6.31 16.40 28.74
CA THR A 1090 -6.96 17.31 27.80
C THR A 1090 -8.36 16.79 27.42
N PRO A 1091 -9.40 17.63 27.47
CA PRO A 1091 -10.66 17.32 26.81
C PRO A 1091 -10.48 17.49 25.29
N GLY A 1092 -10.68 16.42 24.53
CA GLY A 1092 -10.96 16.47 23.09
C GLY A 1092 -9.81 16.12 22.16
N SER A 1093 -9.48 14.83 22.03
CA SER A 1093 -8.97 14.25 20.78
C SER A 1093 -9.99 13.23 20.29
N LEU A 1094 -10.72 13.59 19.23
CA LEU A 1094 -11.72 12.75 18.57
C LEU A 1094 -11.04 11.53 17.92
N GLY A 1095 -11.25 10.36 18.51
CA GLY A 1095 -11.10 9.04 17.90
C GLY A 1095 -12.37 8.24 18.20
N GLY A 1096 -13.01 7.74 17.16
CA GLY A 1096 -14.41 7.30 17.19
C GLY A 1096 -14.74 6.13 18.13
N ARG A 1097 -15.93 6.21 18.72
CA ARG A 1097 -16.81 5.08 19.00
C ARG A 1097 -18.25 5.57 19.21
N SER A 1098 -19.19 4.74 18.78
CA SER A 1098 -20.61 5.01 18.62
C SER A 1098 -21.39 5.21 19.93
N GLY A 1099 -22.49 5.95 19.82
CA GLY A 1099 -23.74 5.67 20.55
C GLY A 1099 -24.12 6.66 21.67
N GLY A 1100 -25.31 7.27 21.51
CA GLY A 1100 -26.15 7.72 22.62
C GLY A 1100 -26.13 9.23 22.91
N GLY A 1101 -27.24 9.91 22.60
CA GLY A 1101 -27.41 11.35 22.85
C GLY A 1101 -27.77 11.72 24.28
N ALA A 1102 -27.59 13.00 24.61
CA ALA A 1102 -28.46 13.86 25.42
C ALA A 1102 -27.73 15.20 25.65
N GLY A 1103 -28.43 16.32 25.43
CA GLY A 1103 -27.86 17.66 25.57
C GLY A 1103 -27.72 18.15 27.01
N GLY A 1104 -26.99 19.25 27.19
CA GLY A 1104 -27.15 20.14 28.34
C GLY A 1104 -25.88 20.76 28.95
N ARG A 1105 -25.75 22.07 28.70
CA ARG A 1105 -25.23 23.14 29.60
C ARG A 1105 -23.71 23.30 29.83
N SER A 1106 -23.31 24.53 29.50
CA SER A 1106 -22.12 25.29 29.88
C SER A 1106 -21.86 25.41 31.39
N GLY A 1107 -20.57 25.49 31.75
CA GLY A 1107 -20.10 26.29 32.90
C GLY A 1107 -19.14 25.55 33.84
N GLY A 1108 -17.85 25.89 33.80
CA GLY A 1108 -16.88 25.52 34.84
C GLY A 1108 -15.47 25.19 34.36
N GLY A 1109 -14.86 26.02 33.50
CA GLY A 1109 -13.44 25.87 33.16
C GLY A 1109 -12.56 26.28 34.35
N ALA A 1110 -11.76 25.36 34.87
CA ALA A 1110 -10.75 25.65 35.88
C ALA A 1110 -9.81 26.76 35.36
N SER A 1111 -9.66 27.86 36.12
CA SER A 1111 -8.74 28.95 35.78
C SER A 1111 -7.32 28.40 35.62
N ALA A 1112 -6.66 28.73 34.51
CA ALA A 1112 -5.27 28.38 34.27
C ALA A 1112 -4.38 28.85 35.46
N PRO A 1113 -3.36 28.06 35.87
CA PRO A 1113 -2.48 28.43 36.97
C PRO A 1113 -1.88 29.84 36.79
N ARG A 1114 -1.76 30.62 37.87
CA ARG A 1114 -1.27 32.01 37.82
C ARG A 1114 0.03 32.17 37.02
N VAL A 1115 0.95 31.20 37.12
CA VAL A 1115 2.23 31.18 36.39
C VAL A 1115 2.02 31.04 34.87
N THR A 1116 1.11 30.17 34.42
CA THR A 1116 0.79 30.01 32.99
C THR A 1116 0.10 31.24 32.41
N ARG A 1117 -0.76 31.92 33.20
CA ARG A 1117 -1.40 33.18 32.78
C ARG A 1117 -0.37 34.29 32.59
N LEU A 1118 0.55 34.45 33.54
CA LEU A 1118 1.64 35.41 33.44
C LEU A 1118 2.55 35.14 32.23
N ALA A 1119 2.78 33.86 31.89
CA ALA A 1119 3.55 33.47 30.72
C ALA A 1119 2.85 33.84 29.41
N ARG A 1120 1.54 33.57 29.31
CA ARG A 1120 0.73 34.00 28.15
C ARG A 1120 0.69 35.52 28.00
N GLU A 1121 0.52 36.26 29.09
CA GLU A 1121 0.55 37.73 29.09
C GLU A 1121 1.91 38.28 28.62
N ALA A 1122 3.02 37.64 29.03
CA ALA A 1122 4.36 38.03 28.60
C ALA A 1122 4.60 37.75 27.11
N LEU A 1123 4.22 36.56 26.62
CA LEU A 1123 4.31 36.23 25.20
C LEU A 1123 3.43 37.17 24.35
N ALA A 1124 2.24 37.52 24.83
CA ALA A 1124 1.37 38.49 24.18
C ALA A 1124 2.02 39.88 24.07
N ARG A 1125 2.69 40.37 25.13
CA ARG A 1125 3.47 41.63 25.07
C ARG A 1125 4.58 41.57 24.03
N THR A 1126 5.25 40.44 23.87
CA THR A 1126 6.28 40.25 22.84
C THR A 1126 5.69 40.25 21.42
N LEU A 1127 4.45 39.76 21.24
CA LEU A 1127 3.78 39.65 19.94
C LEU A 1127 3.00 40.92 19.54
N GLU A 1128 2.65 41.80 20.48
CA GLU A 1128 1.89 43.03 20.23
C GLU A 1128 2.42 43.90 19.07
N PRO A 1129 3.74 44.06 18.86
CA PRO A 1129 4.25 44.88 17.76
C PRO A 1129 4.03 44.31 16.34
N PHE A 1130 3.69 43.02 16.20
CA PHE A 1130 3.68 42.31 14.91
C PHE A 1130 2.27 42.23 14.28
N ASN A 1131 1.74 43.36 13.82
CA ASN A 1131 0.38 43.40 13.24
C ASN A 1131 0.20 42.51 11.99
N SER A 1132 1.24 42.35 11.16
CA SER A 1132 1.19 41.51 9.95
C SER A 1132 1.20 40.00 10.25
N LEU A 1133 1.56 39.59 11.47
CA LEU A 1133 1.62 38.18 11.85
C LEU A 1133 0.23 37.53 11.75
N TRP A 1134 -0.80 38.21 12.23
CA TRP A 1134 -2.16 37.65 12.32
C TRP A 1134 -2.75 37.37 10.93
N GLU A 1135 -2.54 38.28 9.97
CA GLU A 1135 -2.94 38.08 8.58
C GLU A 1135 -2.17 36.91 7.93
N ARG A 1136 -0.87 36.77 8.25
CA ARG A 1136 -0.05 35.64 7.77
C ARG A 1136 -0.55 34.31 8.33
N LEU A 1137 -0.91 34.23 9.61
CA LEU A 1137 -1.47 33.02 10.22
C LEU A 1137 -2.81 32.61 9.58
N ILE A 1138 -3.70 33.59 9.31
CA ILE A 1138 -4.95 33.34 8.58
C ILE A 1138 -4.65 32.80 7.18
N SER A 1139 -3.73 33.44 6.45
CA SER A 1139 -3.37 33.05 5.08
C SER A 1139 -2.89 31.61 4.99
N VAL A 1140 -1.96 31.20 5.86
CA VAL A 1140 -1.40 29.84 5.89
C VAL A 1140 -2.48 28.80 6.15
N ALA A 1141 -3.30 29.01 7.19
CA ALA A 1141 -4.35 28.06 7.55
C ALA A 1141 -5.47 27.98 6.49
N MET A 1142 -5.84 29.11 5.88
CA MET A 1142 -6.83 29.14 4.80
C MET A 1142 -6.32 28.49 3.52
N ASN A 1143 -5.03 28.66 3.17
CA ASN A 1143 -4.41 27.94 2.06
C ASN A 1143 -4.44 26.42 2.28
N VAL A 1144 -4.18 25.94 3.51
CA VAL A 1144 -4.31 24.51 3.84
C VAL A 1144 -5.77 24.04 3.67
N ILE A 1145 -6.75 24.80 4.15
CA ILE A 1145 -8.18 24.48 4.03
C ILE A 1145 -8.60 24.36 2.55
N VAL A 1146 -8.14 25.27 1.70
CA VAL A 1146 -8.51 25.32 0.27
C VAL A 1146 -7.76 24.26 -0.54
N CYS A 1147 -6.45 24.11 -0.34
CA CYS A 1147 -5.58 23.34 -1.22
C CYS A 1147 -5.31 21.90 -0.76
N GLN A 1148 -5.51 21.56 0.52
CA GLN A 1148 -5.13 20.24 1.06
C GLN A 1148 -6.30 19.46 1.66
N ASP A 1149 -6.29 18.13 1.50
CA ASP A 1149 -7.34 17.19 1.96
C ASP A 1149 -7.19 16.74 3.42
N ARG A 1150 -6.33 17.42 4.18
CA ARG A 1150 -5.90 17.04 5.53
C ARG A 1150 -5.83 18.27 6.45
N ALA A 1151 -5.81 18.04 7.76
CA ALA A 1151 -5.62 19.07 8.81
C ALA A 1151 -6.68 20.19 8.91
N LEU A 1152 -7.90 19.95 8.44
CA LEU A 1152 -9.02 20.92 8.46
C LEU A 1152 -9.36 21.46 9.87
N SER A 1153 -9.55 20.59 10.86
CA SER A 1153 -9.95 20.99 12.21
C SER A 1153 -8.93 21.90 12.89
N VAL A 1154 -7.64 21.54 12.78
CA VAL A 1154 -6.55 22.32 13.38
C VAL A 1154 -6.37 23.65 12.65
N SER A 1155 -6.53 23.67 11.32
CA SER A 1155 -6.50 24.92 10.53
C SER A 1155 -7.61 25.89 10.95
N CYS A 1156 -8.83 25.39 11.18
CA CYS A 1156 -9.92 26.22 11.71
C CYS A 1156 -9.61 26.77 13.11
N ALA A 1157 -8.90 26.00 13.95
CA ALA A 1157 -8.49 26.45 15.28
C ALA A 1157 -7.42 27.57 15.25
N VAL A 1158 -6.69 27.72 14.14
CA VAL A 1158 -5.80 28.88 13.92
C VAL A 1158 -6.61 30.11 13.51
N VAL A 1159 -7.57 29.96 12.58
CA VAL A 1159 -8.31 31.08 11.98
C VAL A 1159 -9.33 31.69 12.94
N TYR A 1160 -10.12 30.84 13.62
CA TYR A 1160 -11.28 31.28 14.39
C TYR A 1160 -10.95 32.27 15.52
N PRO A 1161 -9.91 32.06 16.36
CA PRO A 1161 -9.59 33.01 17.44
C PRO A 1161 -9.24 34.41 16.93
N ILE A 1162 -8.55 34.50 15.78
CA ILE A 1162 -8.16 35.79 15.19
C ILE A 1162 -9.39 36.51 14.64
N PHE A 1163 -10.24 35.77 13.92
CA PHE A 1163 -11.50 36.26 13.39
C PHE A 1163 -12.46 36.78 14.49
N GLU A 1164 -12.64 36.00 15.56
CA GLU A 1164 -13.51 36.34 16.69
C GLU A 1164 -13.04 37.61 17.42
N VAL A 1165 -11.73 37.73 17.64
CA VAL A 1165 -11.18 38.75 18.52
C VAL A 1165 -10.90 40.06 17.80
N HIS A 1166 -10.42 40.01 16.54
CA HIS A 1166 -10.07 41.21 15.79
C HIS A 1166 -10.49 41.09 14.29
N PRO A 1167 -11.79 41.27 13.99
CA PRO A 1167 -12.35 41.12 12.64
C PRO A 1167 -11.66 41.89 11.50
N PRO A 1168 -11.05 43.08 11.71
CA PRO A 1168 -10.34 43.78 10.64
C PRO A 1168 -9.24 42.95 9.94
N PHE A 1169 -8.52 42.08 10.67
CA PHE A 1169 -7.49 41.22 10.06
C PHE A 1169 -8.12 40.19 9.11
N TRP A 1170 -9.29 39.67 9.48
CA TRP A 1170 -10.06 38.76 8.62
C TRP A 1170 -10.54 39.45 7.35
N TYR A 1171 -11.10 40.66 7.44
CA TYR A 1171 -11.57 41.38 6.26
C TYR A 1171 -10.45 41.82 5.33
N SER A 1172 -9.31 42.26 5.89
CA SER A 1172 -8.07 42.53 5.13
C SER A 1172 -7.59 41.29 4.37
N PHE A 1173 -7.56 40.13 5.03
CA PHE A 1173 -7.26 38.85 4.39
C PHE A 1173 -8.26 38.51 3.27
N VAL A 1174 -9.57 38.61 3.51
CA VAL A 1174 -10.61 38.29 2.53
C VAL A 1174 -10.46 39.14 1.27
N GLU A 1175 -10.21 40.44 1.42
CA GLU A 1175 -10.00 41.36 0.29
C GLU A 1175 -8.77 40.95 -0.55
N ASN A 1176 -7.65 40.65 0.12
CA ASN A 1176 -6.43 40.22 -0.56
C ASN A 1176 -6.58 38.83 -1.20
N PHE A 1177 -7.25 37.90 -0.52
CA PHE A 1177 -7.48 36.54 -1.00
C PHE A 1177 -8.40 36.52 -2.22
N VAL A 1178 -9.48 37.31 -2.24
CA VAL A 1178 -10.34 37.42 -3.43
C VAL A 1178 -9.57 37.99 -4.62
N ARG A 1179 -8.71 38.99 -4.39
CA ARG A 1179 -7.87 39.60 -5.44
C ARG A 1179 -6.87 38.64 -6.09
N THR A 1180 -6.49 37.55 -5.45
CA THR A 1180 -5.57 36.56 -6.06
C THR A 1180 -6.24 35.70 -7.14
N TYR A 1181 -7.57 35.73 -7.25
CA TYR A 1181 -8.33 35.01 -8.27
C TYR A 1181 -8.65 35.89 -9.49
N PRO A 1182 -8.77 35.32 -10.70
CA PRO A 1182 -9.16 36.06 -11.91
C PRO A 1182 -10.47 36.81 -11.73
N GLU A 1183 -10.60 38.02 -12.30
CA GLU A 1183 -11.76 38.94 -12.12
C GLU A 1183 -13.13 38.24 -12.29
N ARG A 1184 -13.24 37.34 -13.26
CA ARG A 1184 -14.45 36.54 -13.52
C ARG A 1184 -14.87 35.59 -12.39
N LYS A 1185 -13.95 35.15 -11.53
CA LYS A 1185 -14.19 34.23 -10.40
C LYS A 1185 -14.31 34.94 -9.05
N GLN A 1186 -13.84 36.18 -8.94
CA GLN A 1186 -13.88 36.99 -7.73
C GLN A 1186 -15.27 37.08 -7.07
N PRO A 1187 -16.40 37.29 -7.78
CA PRO A 1187 -17.71 37.35 -7.12
C PRO A 1187 -18.11 36.02 -6.47
N MET A 1188 -17.80 34.88 -7.11
CA MET A 1188 -18.12 33.56 -6.58
C MET A 1188 -17.24 33.18 -5.38
N VAL A 1189 -15.95 33.55 -5.41
CA VAL A 1189 -15.03 33.38 -4.28
C VAL A 1189 -15.43 34.28 -3.10
N GLY A 1190 -15.84 35.52 -3.40
CA GLY A 1190 -16.35 36.46 -2.40
C GLY A 1190 -17.63 35.97 -1.72
N GLU A 1191 -18.58 35.41 -2.48
CA GLU A 1191 -19.80 34.81 -1.95
C GLU A 1191 -19.50 33.61 -1.02
N ALA A 1192 -18.58 32.73 -1.44
CA ALA A 1192 -18.15 31.59 -0.64
C ALA A 1192 -17.51 32.01 0.71
N LEU A 1193 -16.70 33.08 0.71
CA LEU A 1193 -16.11 33.65 1.93
C LEU A 1193 -17.11 34.41 2.80
N SER A 1194 -18.18 34.96 2.21
CA SER A 1194 -19.26 35.61 2.95
C SER A 1194 -19.96 34.61 3.88
N ALA A 1195 -20.17 33.36 3.42
CA ALA A 1195 -20.75 32.29 4.24
C ALA A 1195 -19.94 32.03 5.52
N LEU A 1196 -18.60 32.02 5.42
CA LEU A 1196 -17.71 31.89 6.58
C LEU A 1196 -17.77 33.12 7.51
N SER A 1197 -17.89 34.31 6.93
CA SER A 1197 -17.98 35.56 7.69
C SER A 1197 -19.27 35.66 8.52
N HIS A 1198 -20.34 34.96 8.12
CA HIS A 1198 -21.59 34.84 8.88
C HIS A 1198 -21.55 33.74 9.97
N ALA A 1199 -20.47 32.96 10.05
CA ALA A 1199 -20.31 31.85 10.98
C ALA A 1199 -19.56 32.23 12.28
N ALA A 1200 -19.49 33.52 12.63
CA ALA A 1200 -18.73 34.04 13.78
C ALA A 1200 -19.27 33.66 15.17
N GLU A 1201 -20.47 33.09 15.25
CA GLU A 1201 -21.17 32.83 16.52
C GLU A 1201 -20.51 31.74 17.38
N SER A 1202 -19.90 30.73 16.74
CA SER A 1202 -19.19 29.67 17.44
C SER A 1202 -18.16 28.97 16.54
N GLN A 1203 -17.14 28.39 17.16
CA GLN A 1203 -16.10 27.64 16.46
C GLN A 1203 -16.67 26.42 15.71
N ASP A 1204 -17.67 25.75 16.29
CA ASP A 1204 -18.34 24.60 15.67
C ASP A 1204 -19.12 24.99 14.41
N LYS A 1205 -19.79 26.16 14.45
CA LYS A 1205 -20.52 26.71 13.29
C LYS A 1205 -19.53 27.10 12.20
N PHE A 1206 -18.45 27.79 12.54
CA PHE A 1206 -17.37 28.12 11.60
C PHE A 1206 -16.78 26.86 10.96
N PHE A 1207 -16.48 25.81 11.74
CA PHE A 1207 -15.97 24.54 11.23
C PHE A 1207 -16.94 23.84 10.27
N SER A 1208 -18.25 23.85 10.57
CA SER A 1208 -19.28 23.30 9.69
C SER A 1208 -19.33 24.01 8.34
N GLU A 1209 -19.30 25.34 8.34
CA GLU A 1209 -19.36 26.15 7.11
C GLU A 1209 -18.08 26.03 6.25
N VAL A 1210 -16.93 25.75 6.86
CA VAL A 1210 -15.67 25.48 6.14
C VAL A 1210 -15.80 24.29 5.20
N PHE A 1211 -16.59 23.27 5.54
CA PHE A 1211 -16.82 22.14 4.64
C PHE A 1211 -17.56 22.57 3.36
N THR A 1212 -18.60 23.39 3.50
CA THR A 1212 -19.39 23.95 2.40
C THR A 1212 -18.56 24.91 1.55
N PHE A 1213 -17.81 25.80 2.20
CA PHE A 1213 -16.87 26.71 1.53
C PHE A 1213 -15.86 25.95 0.68
N ARG A 1214 -15.23 24.91 1.23
CA ARG A 1214 -14.23 24.09 0.55
C ARG A 1214 -14.79 23.38 -0.67
N GLN A 1215 -16.01 22.83 -0.55
CA GLN A 1215 -16.68 22.20 -1.68
C GLN A 1215 -16.97 23.21 -2.80
N THR A 1216 -17.33 24.43 -2.44
CA THR A 1216 -17.53 25.54 -3.38
C THR A 1216 -16.22 25.93 -4.07
N MET A 1217 -15.13 26.08 -3.30
CA MET A 1217 -13.81 26.41 -3.84
C MET A 1217 -13.23 25.34 -4.77
N ARG A 1218 -13.50 24.06 -4.53
CA ARG A 1218 -13.12 22.95 -5.44
C ARG A 1218 -13.92 22.92 -6.74
N ASN A 1219 -15.14 23.45 -6.71
CA ASN A 1219 -16.01 23.53 -7.88
C ASN A 1219 -15.63 24.70 -8.79
N LEU A 1220 -15.05 25.76 -8.22
CA LEU A 1220 -14.49 26.94 -8.90
C LEU A 1220 -13.12 26.64 -9.51
#